data_AF-A0A955SNN2-F1
#
_entry.id   AF-A0A955SNN2-F1
#
_cell.length_a   1.000
_cell.length_b   1.000
_cell.length_c   1.000
_cell.angle_alpha   90.00
_cell.angle_beta   90.00
_cell.angle_gamma   90.00
#
_symmetry.space_group_name_H-M   'P 1'
#
loop_
_entity.id
_entity.type
_entity.pdbx_description
1 polymer ?
#
loop_
_entity_poly.entity_id
_entity_poly.type
_entity_poly.pdbx_seq_one_letter_code
_entity_poly.pdbx_strand_id
1 'polypeptide(L)'
;MNAEAKKIQLAVMWHMHQPDYREAGSQSMVLPWVRLHALKDYYDMPARLRAFPSVKQTFNVVPSMIEQIECYLSGDWSDRELDLFKVAADQLTSEQKETILESFFMAPPETMIRPYNRYAALYEDYRSIAPKELIHRWNASDWRDLQFWRQLSWFDPLIRREDPEIQSLFDQVVHFSEDQKVPLLDRMMHWIGRSVEIYRELQDSGQIEVSVTPYYHPILPLLIDPSSTHEAMPGASLHANNQCHPEDARAQMEKAIAFYEQRYGRKPRGVWPSEGSVSQAVADLMQDLGIEWFASDEAILGRSIGSVLSPSPGKIKGDRYRLYYPYRVNSGKGPAMVFRDHALSDLVGFDYHQHWEPRAAAKDFIAQLHSIRDHWEGEGVPLVTVILDGENCWEYYPNDGEEFLNTLYAALEEDPTIESVTVSEGIASRKCESIDRLSAGSWINGNFNIWIGEEADRKGWFLVEEARKTLVQAQTGGGIDKATLQKAWEEIYIAEGSDWYWWFGDTHSTEQIGHFDRMFRQHLIHVYELLGMRAPGELLLPIEKPKKQAAIRLESEFPSPPQIDGKESHYYEWKSAIEFEPAGQSGAMKSAEQSGVQRIYYGGDQENFYLRVDTEPGLTKREGENTWEVSVTNPASLRLRFSPEKDGYQAAKTEESKDANSSQAKWSNIEREGLRAMGKNLFEACIPWSELNAEEADSISFYLTRSNKKGESEMIPSLSTLTLKRPGRASVTRPWFP
;
A
#
# COMPACT_ATOMS: atom_id res chain seq x y z
N MET A 1 -31.62 -36.71 35.87
CA MET A 1 -30.66 -36.69 34.76
C MET A 1 -30.30 -35.23 34.54
N ASN A 2 -29.11 -34.79 34.96
CA ASN A 2 -28.63 -33.46 34.58
C ASN A 2 -28.47 -33.51 33.06
N ALA A 3 -29.20 -32.65 32.34
CA ALA A 3 -28.91 -32.42 30.94
C ALA A 3 -27.44 -31.99 30.86
N GLU A 4 -26.62 -32.69 30.08
CA GLU A 4 -25.27 -32.21 29.78
C GLU A 4 -25.39 -30.77 29.26
N ALA A 5 -24.58 -29.86 29.82
CA ALA A 5 -24.57 -28.49 29.35
C ALA A 5 -24.24 -28.49 27.86
N LYS A 6 -25.04 -27.77 27.04
CA LYS A 6 -24.73 -27.58 25.62
C LYS A 6 -23.32 -27.00 25.52
N LYS A 7 -22.57 -27.42 24.50
CA LYS A 7 -21.22 -26.91 24.22
C LYS A 7 -21.20 -26.15 22.90
N ILE A 8 -20.17 -25.33 22.70
CA ILE A 8 -19.85 -24.63 21.45
C ILE A 8 -18.35 -24.70 21.22
N GLN A 9 -17.93 -24.81 19.96
CA GLN A 9 -16.53 -24.68 19.60
C GLN A 9 -16.26 -23.34 18.94
N LEU A 10 -15.13 -22.72 19.30
CA LEU A 10 -14.64 -21.48 18.74
C LEU A 10 -13.31 -21.73 18.03
N ALA A 11 -13.28 -21.46 16.72
CA ALA A 11 -12.04 -21.37 15.95
C ALA A 11 -11.77 -19.90 15.63
N VAL A 12 -10.74 -19.33 16.26
CA VAL A 12 -10.23 -17.99 15.91
C VAL A 12 -9.08 -18.16 14.93
N MET A 13 -9.11 -17.41 13.83
CA MET A 13 -8.01 -17.28 12.90
C MET A 13 -7.60 -15.80 12.74
N TRP A 14 -6.37 -15.49 13.13
CA TRP A 14 -5.76 -14.19 12.90
C TRP A 14 -4.99 -14.21 11.59
N HIS A 15 -5.29 -13.29 10.69
CA HIS A 15 -4.59 -13.11 9.43
C HIS A 15 -3.48 -12.06 9.58
N MET A 16 -2.23 -12.51 9.62
CA MET A 16 -1.06 -11.64 9.78
C MET A 16 -0.50 -11.28 8.40
N HIS A 17 -0.65 -10.02 8.02
CA HIS A 17 -0.28 -9.56 6.68
C HIS A 17 0.35 -8.17 6.67
N GLN A 18 1.20 -7.94 5.68
CA GLN A 18 1.65 -6.62 5.26
C GLN A 18 1.93 -6.65 3.75
N PRO A 19 1.68 -5.54 3.04
CA PRO A 19 2.19 -5.34 1.68
C PRO A 19 3.70 -5.61 1.58
N ASP A 20 4.16 -5.92 0.36
CA ASP A 20 5.59 -5.94 0.08
C ASP A 20 6.13 -4.52 -0.04
N TYR A 21 6.88 -4.06 0.96
CA TYR A 21 7.46 -2.71 0.99
C TYR A 21 8.86 -2.64 0.40
N ARG A 22 9.41 -3.74 -0.15
CA ARG A 22 10.76 -3.75 -0.75
C ARG A 22 10.77 -2.86 -1.99
N GLU A 23 11.64 -1.86 -2.00
CA GLU A 23 11.85 -1.04 -3.20
C GLU A 23 12.59 -1.84 -4.27
N ALA A 24 11.94 -1.99 -5.43
CA ALA A 24 12.45 -2.73 -6.58
C ALA A 24 13.91 -2.32 -6.93
N GLY A 25 14.78 -3.33 -7.08
CA GLY A 25 16.19 -3.11 -7.44
C GLY A 25 17.07 -2.56 -6.32
N SER A 26 16.56 -2.39 -5.10
CA SER A 26 17.31 -1.88 -3.94
C SER A 26 17.25 -2.82 -2.74
N GLN A 27 18.04 -2.54 -1.69
CA GLN A 27 17.95 -3.19 -0.38
C GLN A 27 17.32 -2.24 0.65
N SER A 28 16.24 -1.56 0.27
CA SER A 28 15.50 -0.62 1.13
C SER A 28 14.03 -1.00 1.18
N MET A 29 13.43 -0.83 2.35
CA MET A 29 11.98 -0.81 2.51
C MET A 29 11.48 0.63 2.36
N VAL A 30 10.37 0.83 1.64
CA VAL A 30 9.77 2.15 1.45
C VAL A 30 9.04 2.59 2.72
N LEU A 31 8.42 1.65 3.44
CA LEU A 31 7.65 1.89 4.65
C LEU A 31 8.07 0.96 5.79
N PRO A 32 7.97 1.40 7.05
CA PRO A 32 8.51 0.70 8.21
C PRO A 32 7.55 -0.36 8.79
N TRP A 33 6.36 -0.53 8.23
CA TRP A 33 5.23 -1.17 8.90
C TRP A 33 5.51 -2.62 9.32
N VAL A 34 6.15 -3.43 8.47
CA VAL A 34 6.58 -4.80 8.83
C VAL A 34 7.45 -4.82 10.09
N ARG A 35 8.41 -3.89 10.20
CA ARG A 35 9.30 -3.79 11.36
C ARG A 35 8.54 -3.38 12.61
N LEU A 36 7.63 -2.42 12.48
CA LEU A 36 6.90 -1.85 13.60
C LEU A 36 5.86 -2.83 14.16
N HIS A 37 5.08 -3.50 13.31
CA HIS A 37 4.13 -4.54 13.72
C HIS A 37 4.84 -5.78 14.30
N ALA A 38 6.07 -6.08 13.87
CA ALA A 38 6.87 -7.14 14.48
C ALA A 38 7.28 -6.88 15.95
N LEU A 39 7.16 -5.64 16.43
CA LEU A 39 7.41 -5.26 17.84
C LEU A 39 6.15 -5.27 18.71
N LYS A 40 5.02 -5.62 18.12
CA LYS A 40 3.75 -5.83 18.81
C LYS A 40 3.10 -7.12 18.31
N ASP A 41 2.26 -7.02 17.30
CA ASP A 41 1.27 -7.99 16.82
C ASP A 41 1.81 -9.40 16.54
N TYR A 42 2.98 -9.50 15.88
CA TYR A 42 3.46 -10.80 15.39
C TYR A 42 4.11 -11.65 16.48
N TYR A 43 4.57 -11.03 17.58
CA TYR A 43 5.08 -11.76 18.72
C TYR A 43 4.05 -11.86 19.84
N ASP A 44 3.45 -10.74 20.23
CA ASP A 44 2.70 -10.66 21.48
C ASP A 44 1.42 -11.51 21.42
N MET A 45 0.67 -11.46 20.31
CA MET A 45 -0.59 -12.18 20.16
C MET A 45 -0.43 -13.69 20.34
N PRO A 46 0.47 -14.39 19.62
CA PRO A 46 0.72 -15.80 19.89
C PRO A 46 1.33 -16.02 21.29
N ALA A 47 2.28 -15.17 21.73
CA ALA A 47 2.95 -15.35 23.02
C ALA A 47 1.99 -15.26 24.22
N ARG A 48 0.94 -14.44 24.16
CA ARG A 48 -0.11 -14.33 25.21
C ARG A 48 -0.78 -15.66 25.50
N LEU A 49 -0.91 -16.55 24.51
CA LEU A 49 -1.52 -17.87 24.69
C LEU A 49 -0.76 -18.75 25.69
N ARG A 50 0.54 -18.50 25.95
CA ARG A 50 1.30 -19.26 26.94
C ARG A 50 0.70 -19.20 28.35
N ALA A 51 -0.03 -18.13 28.67
CA ALA A 51 -0.73 -17.98 29.94
C ALA A 51 -2.08 -18.72 29.99
N PHE A 52 -2.59 -19.19 28.84
CA PHE A 52 -3.91 -19.81 28.65
C PHE A 52 -3.78 -21.12 27.84
N PRO A 53 -3.23 -22.19 28.45
CA PRO A 53 -2.82 -23.39 27.72
C PRO A 53 -3.97 -24.19 27.08
N SER A 54 -5.22 -23.99 27.49
CA SER A 54 -6.38 -24.63 26.85
C SER A 54 -6.90 -23.83 25.66
N VAL A 55 -6.56 -22.54 25.56
CA VAL A 55 -6.97 -21.68 24.45
C VAL A 55 -6.11 -22.00 23.24
N LYS A 56 -6.77 -22.52 22.20
CA LYS A 56 -6.16 -22.84 20.90
C LYS A 56 -6.66 -21.90 19.82
N GLN A 57 -5.78 -21.57 18.89
CA GLN A 57 -6.07 -20.62 17.80
C GLN A 57 -5.32 -21.00 16.51
N THR A 58 -5.72 -20.39 15.41
CA THR A 58 -5.03 -20.49 14.12
C THR A 58 -4.40 -19.14 13.78
N PHE A 59 -3.15 -19.12 13.34
CA PHE A 59 -2.50 -17.94 12.81
C PHE A 59 -2.23 -18.18 11.33
N ASN A 60 -2.85 -17.39 10.47
CA ASN A 60 -2.50 -17.34 9.07
C ASN A 60 -1.36 -16.33 8.90
N VAL A 61 -0.29 -16.72 8.23
CA VAL A 61 0.91 -15.89 8.09
C VAL A 61 1.28 -15.78 6.62
N VAL A 62 1.33 -14.55 6.10
CA VAL A 62 1.68 -14.30 4.70
C VAL A 62 3.19 -14.48 4.48
N PRO A 63 3.63 -15.29 3.49
CA PRO A 63 5.05 -15.56 3.26
C PRO A 63 5.91 -14.33 3.00
N SER A 64 5.45 -13.40 2.16
CA SER A 64 6.19 -12.17 1.83
C SER A 64 6.43 -11.27 3.05
N MET A 65 5.52 -11.26 4.03
CA MET A 65 5.71 -10.55 5.29
C MET A 65 6.87 -11.14 6.12
N ILE A 66 6.92 -12.47 6.26
CA ILE A 66 8.01 -13.15 6.98
C ILE A 66 9.35 -12.95 6.24
N GLU A 67 9.35 -12.97 4.92
CA GLU A 67 10.56 -12.68 4.14
C GLU A 67 11.07 -11.25 4.40
N GLN A 68 10.19 -10.26 4.50
CA GLN A 68 10.58 -8.89 4.86
C GLN A 68 11.13 -8.78 6.30
N ILE A 69 10.59 -9.55 7.24
CA ILE A 69 11.15 -9.66 8.60
C ILE A 69 12.58 -10.22 8.53
N GLU A 70 12.79 -11.29 7.77
CA GLU A 70 14.11 -11.90 7.57
C GLU A 70 15.09 -10.95 6.86
N CYS A 71 14.60 -10.10 5.96
CA CYS A 71 15.38 -9.01 5.36
C CYS A 71 15.94 -8.07 6.45
N TYR A 72 15.14 -7.60 7.40
CA TYR A 72 15.64 -6.77 8.51
C TYR A 72 16.67 -7.54 9.38
N LEU A 73 16.40 -8.81 9.69
CA LEU A 73 17.28 -9.64 10.52
C LEU A 73 18.63 -9.96 9.85
N SER A 74 18.70 -9.91 8.52
CA SER A 74 19.97 -10.06 7.79
C SER A 74 20.95 -8.91 8.07
N GLY A 75 20.44 -7.73 8.45
CA GLY A 75 21.21 -6.49 8.59
C GLY A 75 21.50 -5.77 7.27
N ASP A 76 21.16 -6.38 6.13
CA ASP A 76 21.38 -5.79 4.80
C ASP A 76 20.25 -4.83 4.37
N TRP A 77 19.13 -4.85 5.07
CA TRP A 77 17.94 -4.05 4.76
C TRP A 77 17.63 -3.05 5.87
N SER A 78 17.08 -1.91 5.47
CA SER A 78 16.63 -0.85 6.37
C SER A 78 15.39 -0.16 5.80
N ASP A 79 14.80 0.72 6.60
CA ASP A 79 13.76 1.66 6.17
C ASP A 79 14.18 3.10 6.50
N ARG A 80 13.48 4.06 5.88
CA ARG A 80 13.81 5.47 6.03
C ARG A 80 13.72 5.96 7.47
N GLU A 81 12.75 5.48 8.26
CA GLU A 81 12.63 5.90 9.66
C GLU A 81 13.76 5.33 10.50
N LEU A 82 14.13 4.06 10.27
CA LEU A 82 15.23 3.40 10.95
C LEU A 82 16.56 4.07 10.65
N ASP A 83 16.78 4.49 9.41
CA ASP A 83 17.97 5.24 9.03
C ASP A 83 18.01 6.64 9.66
N LEU A 84 16.87 7.34 9.70
CA LEU A 84 16.75 8.62 10.41
C LEU A 84 16.94 8.49 11.92
N PHE A 85 16.53 7.37 12.51
CA PHE A 85 16.79 7.08 13.92
C PHE A 85 18.29 6.96 14.21
N LYS A 86 19.07 6.35 13.32
CA LYS A 86 20.53 6.18 13.47
C LYS A 86 21.31 7.50 13.41
N VAL A 87 20.79 8.54 12.74
CA VAL A 87 21.46 9.85 12.64
C VAL A 87 21.44 10.55 14.00
N ALA A 88 22.60 11.05 14.45
CA ALA A 88 22.69 11.82 15.69
C ALA A 88 21.83 13.08 15.61
N ALA A 89 21.10 13.41 16.68
CA ALA A 89 20.06 14.44 16.62
C ALA A 89 20.61 15.86 16.34
N ASP A 90 21.86 16.12 16.70
CA ASP A 90 22.58 17.37 16.42
C ASP A 90 23.16 17.44 14.99
N GLN A 91 23.17 16.32 14.26
CA GLN A 91 23.64 16.20 12.88
C GLN A 91 22.50 16.16 11.85
N LEU A 92 21.24 16.13 12.31
CA LEU A 92 20.08 16.12 11.43
C LEU A 92 20.03 17.38 10.54
N THR A 93 19.95 17.16 9.22
CA THR A 93 19.71 18.23 8.26
C THR A 93 18.28 18.77 8.36
N SER A 94 18.00 19.95 7.80
CA SER A 94 16.63 20.48 7.76
C SER A 94 15.65 19.54 7.04
N GLU A 95 16.07 18.93 5.93
CA GLU A 95 15.28 17.97 5.17
C GLU A 95 14.98 16.69 5.98
N GLN A 96 15.98 16.16 6.69
CA GLN A 96 15.79 15.00 7.56
C GLN A 96 14.79 15.32 8.68
N LYS A 97 14.85 16.54 9.22
CA LYS A 97 13.87 17.01 10.23
C LYS A 97 12.46 17.13 9.65
N GLU A 98 12.29 17.64 8.43
CA GLU A 98 11.00 17.67 7.73
C GLU A 98 10.44 16.26 7.59
N THR A 99 11.26 15.33 7.12
CA THR A 99 10.89 13.92 6.97
C THR A 99 10.48 13.28 8.31
N ILE A 100 11.23 13.57 9.38
CA ILE A 100 10.90 13.08 10.73
C ILE A 100 9.53 13.61 11.16
N LEU A 101 9.22 14.89 10.93
CA LEU A 101 7.91 15.46 11.28
C LEU A 101 6.77 14.82 10.47
N GLU A 102 7.01 14.44 9.22
CA GLU A 102 6.03 13.77 8.36
C GLU A 102 5.73 12.33 8.82
N SER A 103 6.71 11.61 9.36
CA SER A 103 6.60 10.16 9.60
C SER A 103 6.56 9.75 11.07
N PHE A 104 7.27 10.46 11.96
CA PHE A 104 7.48 10.02 13.34
C PHE A 104 6.26 10.24 14.23
N PHE A 105 5.20 10.89 13.73
CA PHE A 105 3.90 10.99 14.39
C PHE A 105 2.81 10.12 13.72
N MET A 106 3.16 9.25 12.78
CA MET A 106 2.23 8.31 12.14
C MET A 106 1.90 7.15 13.08
N ALA A 107 1.09 7.43 14.10
CA ALA A 107 0.50 6.48 15.03
C ALA A 107 -0.78 7.08 15.63
N PRO A 108 -1.79 6.27 16.03
CA PRO A 108 -2.99 6.76 16.68
C PRO A 108 -2.69 7.65 17.90
N PRO A 109 -3.07 8.95 17.88
CA PRO A 109 -2.65 9.88 18.93
C PRO A 109 -3.16 9.54 20.33
N GLU A 110 -4.39 9.05 20.45
CA GLU A 110 -5.01 8.81 21.75
C GLU A 110 -4.39 7.64 22.52
N THR A 111 -3.93 6.62 21.82
CA THR A 111 -3.51 5.32 22.38
C THR A 111 -2.01 5.08 22.29
N MET A 112 -1.31 5.72 21.35
CA MET A 112 0.13 5.49 21.14
C MET A 112 1.00 6.74 21.36
N ILE A 113 0.43 7.95 21.33
CA ILE A 113 1.21 9.19 21.50
C ILE A 113 0.93 9.85 22.85
N ARG A 114 -0.33 10.23 23.09
CA ARG A 114 -0.78 10.96 24.29
C ARG A 114 -0.58 10.24 25.62
N PRO A 115 -0.58 8.89 25.69
CA PRO A 115 -0.25 8.19 26.93
C PRO A 115 1.18 8.46 27.43
N TYR A 116 2.08 8.93 26.56
CA TYR A 116 3.47 9.20 26.90
C TYR A 116 3.72 10.71 26.95
N ASN A 117 3.77 11.29 28.17
CA ASN A 117 3.80 12.74 28.41
C ASN A 117 4.78 13.53 27.53
N ARG A 118 6.01 13.03 27.33
CA ARG A 118 6.99 13.71 26.49
C ARG A 118 6.63 13.65 25.00
N TYR A 119 6.22 12.49 24.52
CA TYR A 119 5.80 12.32 23.14
C TYR A 119 4.56 13.16 22.83
N ALA A 120 3.59 13.18 23.75
CA ALA A 120 2.42 14.05 23.71
C ALA A 120 2.81 15.53 23.60
N ALA A 121 3.75 16.01 24.40
CA ALA A 121 4.20 17.40 24.35
C ALA A 121 4.81 17.76 22.97
N LEU A 122 5.63 16.87 22.40
CA LEU A 122 6.21 17.05 21.07
C LEU A 122 5.13 17.05 19.98
N TYR A 123 4.12 16.20 20.12
CA TYR A 123 2.99 16.13 19.19
C TYR A 123 2.12 17.38 19.24
N GLU A 124 1.82 17.91 20.44
CA GLU A 124 1.03 19.14 20.58
C GLU A 124 1.80 20.37 20.05
N ASP A 125 3.13 20.41 20.18
CA ASP A 125 4.00 21.37 19.49
C ASP A 125 3.85 21.23 17.95
N TYR A 126 3.99 20.01 17.42
CA TYR A 126 3.84 19.71 15.98
C TYR A 126 2.48 20.15 15.42
N ARG A 127 1.40 19.96 16.17
CA ARG A 127 0.05 20.39 15.78
C ARG A 127 -0.17 21.90 15.83
N SER A 128 0.56 22.60 16.69
CA SER A 128 0.33 24.02 16.99
C SER A 128 1.28 24.95 16.24
N ILE A 129 2.41 24.44 15.76
CA ILE A 129 3.51 25.21 15.18
C ILE A 129 3.79 24.70 13.77
N ALA A 130 3.97 25.62 12.82
CA ALA A 130 4.30 25.25 11.45
C ALA A 130 5.62 24.47 11.39
N PRO A 131 5.75 23.38 10.60
CA PRO A 131 6.95 22.55 10.56
C PRO A 131 8.26 23.33 10.35
N LYS A 132 8.25 24.34 9.47
CA LYS A 132 9.40 25.21 9.21
C LYS A 132 9.86 26.00 10.44
N GLU A 133 8.93 26.44 11.28
CA GLU A 133 9.27 27.11 12.54
C GLU A 133 9.78 26.11 13.58
N LEU A 134 9.16 24.93 13.64
CA LEU A 134 9.51 23.86 14.58
C LEU A 134 10.95 23.38 14.42
N ILE A 135 11.43 23.27 13.17
CA ILE A 135 12.81 22.91 12.79
C ILE A 135 13.87 23.79 13.47
N HIS A 136 13.55 25.07 13.65
CA HIS A 136 14.45 26.04 14.28
C HIS A 136 14.21 26.19 15.79
N ARG A 137 13.01 25.86 16.26
CA ARG A 137 12.61 25.96 17.67
C ARG A 137 13.15 24.81 18.52
N TRP A 138 13.06 23.59 18.01
CA TRP A 138 13.49 22.38 18.72
C TRP A 138 15.02 22.24 18.76
N ASN A 139 15.53 21.91 19.93
CA ASN A 139 16.95 21.60 20.13
C ASN A 139 17.23 20.10 19.91
N ALA A 140 18.51 19.71 19.95
CA ALA A 140 18.91 18.31 19.72
C ALA A 140 18.25 17.30 20.69
N SER A 141 17.91 17.70 21.91
CA SER A 141 17.19 16.82 22.85
C SER A 141 15.73 16.61 22.44
N ASP A 142 15.05 17.62 21.88
CA ASP A 142 13.68 17.46 21.39
C ASP A 142 13.62 16.49 20.22
N TRP A 143 14.55 16.64 19.26
CA TRP A 143 14.69 15.72 18.12
C TRP A 143 15.04 14.30 18.56
N ARG A 144 15.97 14.15 19.51
CA ARG A 144 16.33 12.82 20.03
C ARG A 144 15.16 12.19 20.78
N ASP A 145 14.45 12.94 21.61
CA ASP A 145 13.29 12.40 22.31
C ASP A 145 12.21 11.93 21.32
N LEU A 146 11.96 12.68 20.23
CA LEU A 146 11.07 12.24 19.15
C LEU A 146 11.57 10.96 18.48
N GLN A 147 12.88 10.89 18.18
CA GLN A 147 13.49 9.69 17.59
C GLN A 147 13.25 8.44 18.44
N PHE A 148 13.45 8.53 19.76
CA PHE A 148 13.22 7.42 20.68
C PHE A 148 11.73 7.09 20.82
N TRP A 149 10.87 8.08 21.03
CA TRP A 149 9.45 7.83 21.27
C TRP A 149 8.74 7.20 20.07
N ARG A 150 9.15 7.55 18.84
CA ARG A 150 8.67 6.87 17.64
C ARG A 150 8.97 5.37 17.66
N GLN A 151 10.12 4.94 18.17
CA GLN A 151 10.43 3.50 18.25
C GLN A 151 9.76 2.85 19.46
N LEU A 152 9.81 3.51 20.62
CA LEU A 152 9.29 2.97 21.88
C LEU A 152 7.79 2.74 21.82
N SER A 153 7.00 3.66 21.24
CA SER A 153 5.53 3.54 21.25
C SER A 153 4.98 2.29 20.55
N TRP A 154 5.80 1.60 19.75
CA TRP A 154 5.44 0.38 19.00
C TRP A 154 5.80 -0.91 19.71
N PHE A 155 6.51 -0.85 20.84
CA PHE A 155 6.74 -2.04 21.66
C PHE A 155 5.48 -2.39 22.44
N ASP A 156 4.95 -3.59 22.21
CA ASP A 156 3.80 -4.12 22.95
C ASP A 156 4.10 -4.22 24.47
N PRO A 157 3.12 -3.94 25.34
CA PRO A 157 3.23 -4.11 26.79
C PRO A 157 3.84 -5.42 27.29
N LEU A 158 3.60 -6.55 26.64
CA LEU A 158 4.20 -7.84 26.94
C LEU A 158 5.70 -7.80 26.75
N ILE A 159 6.19 -7.26 25.63
CA ILE A 159 7.62 -7.13 25.38
C ILE A 159 8.28 -6.26 26.46
N ARG A 160 7.66 -5.14 26.83
CA ARG A 160 8.18 -4.28 27.90
C ARG A 160 8.34 -5.05 29.22
N ARG A 161 7.40 -5.94 29.56
CA ARG A 161 7.49 -6.77 30.78
C ARG A 161 8.54 -7.86 30.68
N GLU A 162 8.75 -8.43 29.50
CA GLU A 162 9.75 -9.48 29.27
C GLU A 162 11.17 -8.93 29.11
N ASP A 163 11.31 -7.65 28.78
CA ASP A 163 12.58 -6.97 28.52
C ASP A 163 12.85 -5.80 29.48
N PRO A 164 13.63 -6.02 30.54
CA PRO A 164 13.99 -4.97 31.49
C PRO A 164 14.73 -3.77 30.86
N GLU A 165 15.47 -3.98 29.76
CA GLU A 165 16.19 -2.90 29.09
C GLU A 165 15.20 -1.98 28.36
N ILE A 166 14.23 -2.55 27.64
CA ILE A 166 13.15 -1.77 27.02
C ILE A 166 12.32 -1.06 28.09
N GLN A 167 11.92 -1.73 29.17
CA GLN A 167 11.19 -1.09 30.27
C GLN A 167 11.93 0.10 30.86
N SER A 168 13.26 -0.01 31.02
CA SER A 168 14.07 1.09 31.56
C SER A 168 14.03 2.36 30.69
N LEU A 169 13.89 2.22 29.37
CA LEU A 169 13.74 3.35 28.45
C LEU A 169 12.37 4.02 28.57
N PHE A 170 11.31 3.23 28.80
CA PHE A 170 9.98 3.78 29.12
C PHE A 170 9.98 4.54 30.44
N ASP A 171 10.66 4.02 31.46
CA ASP A 171 10.76 4.66 32.79
C ASP A 171 11.57 5.97 32.76
N GLN A 172 12.49 6.10 31.80
CA GLN A 172 13.35 7.29 31.65
C GLN A 172 12.56 8.52 31.16
N VAL A 173 11.56 8.33 30.30
CA VAL A 173 10.63 9.33 29.73
C VAL A 173 11.25 10.43 28.84
N VAL A 174 12.37 11.01 29.25
CA VAL A 174 13.07 12.17 28.63
C VAL A 174 14.59 12.00 28.74
N HIS A 175 15.34 12.87 28.06
CA HIS A 175 16.81 12.93 28.18
C HIS A 175 17.50 11.65 27.74
N PHE A 176 16.97 10.99 26.70
CA PHE A 176 17.68 9.90 26.04
C PHE A 176 19.06 10.39 25.59
N SER A 177 19.99 9.46 25.37
CA SER A 177 21.35 9.73 24.90
C SER A 177 21.60 9.02 23.57
N GLU A 178 22.53 9.54 22.76
CA GLU A 178 22.86 8.92 21.47
C GLU A 178 23.42 7.50 21.65
N ASP A 179 24.17 7.25 22.73
CA ASP A 179 24.75 5.95 23.05
C ASP A 179 23.68 4.87 23.35
N GLN A 180 22.44 5.26 23.66
CA GLN A 180 21.33 4.33 23.86
C GLN A 180 20.69 3.85 22.56
N LYS A 181 21.00 4.45 21.40
CA LYS A 181 20.40 4.05 20.12
C LYS A 181 20.82 2.64 19.71
N VAL A 182 22.11 2.32 19.80
CA VAL A 182 22.62 1.00 19.42
C VAL A 182 22.03 -0.12 20.29
N PRO A 183 22.03 -0.03 21.63
CA PRO A 183 21.33 -1.01 22.46
C PRO A 183 19.84 -1.17 22.11
N LEU A 184 19.11 -0.07 21.87
CA LEU A 184 17.70 -0.16 21.47
C LEU A 184 17.53 -0.89 20.13
N LEU A 185 18.40 -0.62 19.15
CA LEU A 185 18.39 -1.34 17.86
C LEU A 185 18.64 -2.83 18.04
N ASP A 186 19.61 -3.21 18.88
CA ASP A 186 19.93 -4.61 19.15
C ASP A 186 18.74 -5.33 19.80
N ARG A 187 18.10 -4.70 20.80
CA ARG A 187 16.88 -5.23 21.44
C ARG A 187 15.72 -5.32 20.45
N MET A 188 15.56 -4.32 19.58
CA MET A 188 14.53 -4.32 18.55
C MET A 188 14.69 -5.49 17.57
N MET A 189 15.90 -5.71 17.05
CA MET A 189 16.19 -6.85 16.15
C MET A 189 15.99 -8.20 16.86
N HIS A 190 16.33 -8.28 18.16
CA HIS A 190 16.04 -9.47 18.95
C HIS A 190 14.55 -9.81 18.97
N TRP A 191 13.68 -8.83 19.27
CA TRP A 191 12.23 -9.05 19.32
C TRP A 191 11.60 -9.31 17.96
N ILE A 192 12.09 -8.65 16.91
CA ILE A 192 11.70 -8.96 15.54
C ILE A 192 12.01 -10.42 15.20
N GLY A 193 13.16 -10.95 15.63
CA GLY A 193 13.51 -12.37 15.46
C GLY A 193 12.54 -13.30 16.19
N ARG A 194 12.13 -12.93 17.41
CA ARG A 194 11.16 -13.70 18.21
C ARG A 194 9.80 -13.82 17.56
N SER A 195 9.38 -12.84 16.73
CA SER A 195 8.12 -12.90 15.99
C SER A 195 8.07 -14.05 14.97
N VAL A 196 9.21 -14.50 14.42
CA VAL A 196 9.25 -15.66 13.53
C VAL A 196 9.30 -16.97 14.33
N GLU A 197 10.05 -16.98 15.43
CA GLU A 197 10.31 -18.19 16.22
C GLU A 197 9.08 -18.68 16.99
N ILE A 198 8.26 -17.76 17.52
CA ILE A 198 7.11 -18.06 18.37
C ILE A 198 6.09 -18.98 17.69
N TYR A 199 5.83 -18.78 16.40
CA TYR A 199 4.86 -19.58 15.65
C TYR A 199 5.29 -21.05 15.56
N ARG A 200 6.59 -21.32 15.38
CA ARG A 200 7.11 -22.70 15.36
C ARG A 200 6.96 -23.33 16.74
N GLU A 201 7.36 -22.63 17.80
CA GLU A 201 7.29 -23.12 19.18
C GLU A 201 5.86 -23.56 19.56
N LEU A 202 4.87 -22.71 19.30
CA LEU A 202 3.48 -22.97 19.68
C LEU A 202 2.78 -23.97 18.73
N GLN A 203 3.20 -24.03 17.47
CA GLN A 203 2.69 -25.04 16.55
C GLN A 203 3.24 -26.43 16.87
N ASP A 204 4.50 -26.53 17.30
CA ASP A 204 5.11 -27.79 17.73
C ASP A 204 4.51 -28.29 19.05
N SER A 205 4.07 -27.39 19.94
CA SER A 205 3.33 -27.75 21.16
C SER A 205 1.88 -28.15 20.90
N GLY A 206 1.34 -27.86 19.70
CA GLY A 206 -0.05 -28.12 19.31
C GLY A 206 -1.04 -27.13 19.92
N GLN A 207 -0.58 -26.00 20.47
CA GLN A 207 -1.45 -24.94 20.99
C GLN A 207 -2.02 -24.09 19.85
N ILE A 208 -1.25 -23.89 18.77
CA ILE A 208 -1.72 -23.20 17.58
C ILE A 208 -1.61 -24.07 16.33
N GLU A 209 -2.35 -23.68 15.30
CA GLU A 209 -2.11 -24.07 13.91
C GLU A 209 -1.59 -22.86 13.12
N VAL A 210 -0.59 -23.06 12.25
CA VAL A 210 -0.15 -22.03 11.31
C VAL A 210 -0.61 -22.40 9.91
N SER A 211 -1.33 -21.49 9.25
CA SER A 211 -1.78 -21.60 7.85
C SER A 211 -1.07 -20.59 6.95
N VAL A 212 -1.23 -20.73 5.63
CA VAL A 212 -0.56 -19.88 4.63
C VAL A 212 -1.56 -19.16 3.72
N THR A 213 -1.04 -18.23 2.94
CA THR A 213 -1.73 -17.46 1.89
C THR A 213 -0.86 -17.51 0.63
N PRO A 214 -1.42 -17.32 -0.58
CA PRO A 214 -0.60 -17.05 -1.79
C PRO A 214 0.54 -16.08 -1.50
N TYR A 215 1.73 -16.34 -2.06
CA TYR A 215 2.98 -15.76 -1.57
C TYR A 215 3.00 -14.23 -1.46
N TYR A 216 2.56 -13.51 -2.51
CA TYR A 216 2.47 -12.04 -2.53
C TYR A 216 1.03 -11.55 -2.41
N HIS A 217 0.16 -12.35 -1.79
CA HIS A 217 -1.22 -11.97 -1.52
C HIS A 217 -2.10 -11.61 -2.76
N PRO A 218 -1.98 -12.25 -3.95
CA PRO A 218 -2.88 -11.95 -5.08
C PRO A 218 -4.32 -12.41 -4.87
N ILE A 219 -5.26 -11.78 -5.57
CA ILE A 219 -6.66 -12.24 -5.66
C ILE A 219 -6.74 -13.43 -6.64
N LEU A 220 -6.58 -14.65 -6.12
CA LEU A 220 -6.51 -15.88 -6.94
C LEU A 220 -7.66 -16.03 -7.97
N PRO A 221 -8.93 -15.74 -7.65
CA PRO A 221 -9.99 -15.83 -8.66
C PRO A 221 -9.73 -14.98 -9.91
N LEU A 222 -9.15 -13.79 -9.75
CA LEU A 222 -8.88 -12.86 -10.85
C LEU A 222 -7.69 -13.32 -11.70
N LEU A 223 -6.69 -13.97 -11.11
CA LEU A 223 -5.59 -14.58 -11.87
C LEU A 223 -6.05 -15.82 -12.64
N ILE A 224 -6.82 -16.71 -12.00
CA ILE A 224 -7.21 -17.99 -12.62
C ILE A 224 -8.25 -17.77 -13.72
N ASP A 225 -9.27 -16.97 -13.45
CA ASP A 225 -10.37 -16.70 -14.37
C ASP A 225 -11.02 -15.33 -14.05
N PRO A 226 -10.63 -14.25 -14.75
CA PRO A 226 -11.22 -12.93 -14.59
C PRO A 226 -12.75 -12.91 -14.78
N SER A 227 -13.33 -13.88 -15.50
CA SER A 227 -14.78 -13.97 -15.69
C SER A 227 -15.56 -14.29 -14.42
N SER A 228 -14.88 -14.78 -13.37
CA SER A 228 -15.41 -14.91 -12.01
C SER A 228 -15.95 -13.59 -11.45
N THR A 229 -15.47 -12.45 -11.97
CA THR A 229 -16.03 -11.11 -11.69
C THR A 229 -17.50 -11.01 -12.03
N HIS A 230 -17.95 -11.60 -13.14
CA HIS A 230 -19.36 -11.55 -13.53
C HIS A 230 -20.25 -12.45 -12.65
N GLU A 231 -19.69 -13.49 -12.05
CA GLU A 231 -20.39 -14.32 -11.07
C GLU A 231 -20.62 -13.55 -9.76
N ALA A 232 -19.59 -12.84 -9.26
CA ALA A 232 -19.67 -12.06 -8.04
C ALA A 232 -20.36 -10.69 -8.22
N MET A 233 -20.27 -10.11 -9.42
CA MET A 233 -20.76 -8.77 -9.77
C MET A 233 -21.41 -8.78 -11.17
N PRO A 234 -22.69 -9.22 -11.28
CA PRO A 234 -23.39 -9.24 -12.55
C PRO A 234 -23.44 -7.83 -13.20
N GLY A 235 -22.91 -7.71 -14.42
CA GLY A 235 -22.85 -6.45 -15.16
C GLY A 235 -21.59 -5.60 -14.93
N ALA A 236 -20.63 -6.06 -14.13
CA ALA A 236 -19.33 -5.43 -14.01
C ALA A 236 -18.61 -5.33 -15.36
N SER A 237 -17.83 -4.27 -15.57
CA SER A 237 -17.00 -4.11 -16.76
C SER A 237 -15.66 -4.80 -16.55
N LEU A 238 -15.22 -5.58 -17.54
CA LEU A 238 -13.86 -6.12 -17.61
C LEU A 238 -13.13 -5.50 -18.81
N HIS A 239 -11.82 -5.30 -18.68
CA HIS A 239 -11.00 -4.92 -19.83
C HIS A 239 -10.88 -6.10 -20.79
N ALA A 240 -10.90 -5.83 -22.09
CA ALA A 240 -10.76 -6.87 -23.12
C ALA A 240 -9.41 -7.62 -23.08
N ASN A 241 -8.42 -7.05 -22.40
CA ASN A 241 -7.08 -7.61 -22.25
C ASN A 241 -6.88 -8.41 -20.96
N ASN A 242 -7.88 -8.53 -20.09
CA ASN A 242 -7.75 -9.35 -18.88
C ASN A 242 -7.66 -10.82 -19.30
N GLN A 243 -6.45 -11.39 -19.22
CA GLN A 243 -6.19 -12.78 -19.56
C GLN A 243 -6.17 -13.65 -18.30
N CYS A 244 -6.34 -14.96 -18.51
CA CYS A 244 -6.25 -15.96 -17.46
C CYS A 244 -4.79 -16.41 -17.30
N HIS A 245 -4.27 -16.35 -16.08
CA HIS A 245 -2.96 -16.85 -15.67
C HIS A 245 -3.07 -17.82 -14.49
N PRO A 246 -3.77 -18.97 -14.64
CA PRO A 246 -3.81 -20.01 -13.62
C PRO A 246 -2.43 -20.54 -13.24
N GLU A 247 -1.44 -20.44 -14.13
CA GLU A 247 -0.04 -20.77 -13.87
C GLU A 247 0.59 -19.87 -12.80
N ASP A 248 0.25 -18.59 -12.75
CA ASP A 248 0.80 -17.65 -11.77
C ASP A 248 0.16 -17.88 -10.41
N ALA A 249 -1.17 -18.09 -10.37
CA ALA A 249 -1.89 -18.52 -9.17
C ALA A 249 -1.30 -19.81 -8.58
N ARG A 250 -0.98 -20.81 -9.42
CA ARG A 250 -0.33 -22.05 -8.99
C ARG A 250 1.09 -21.79 -8.48
N ALA A 251 1.89 -21.00 -9.20
CA ALA A 251 3.26 -20.68 -8.81
C ALA A 251 3.32 -19.98 -7.44
N GLN A 252 2.45 -19.00 -7.20
CA GLN A 252 2.36 -18.28 -5.94
C GLN A 252 1.95 -19.21 -4.77
N MET A 253 1.04 -20.15 -5.01
CA MET A 253 0.66 -21.16 -4.01
C MET A 253 1.76 -22.18 -3.72
N GLU A 254 2.41 -22.71 -4.75
CA GLU A 254 3.52 -23.66 -4.60
C GLU A 254 4.69 -23.01 -3.87
N LYS A 255 4.99 -21.73 -4.16
CA LYS A 255 5.99 -20.94 -3.46
C LYS A 255 5.63 -20.76 -1.98
N ALA A 256 4.38 -20.46 -1.66
CA ALA A 256 3.91 -20.34 -0.28
C ALA A 256 4.03 -21.66 0.51
N ILE A 257 3.63 -22.78 -0.10
CA ILE A 257 3.76 -24.12 0.50
C ILE A 257 5.23 -24.46 0.75
N ALA A 258 6.11 -24.22 -0.23
CA ALA A 258 7.54 -24.49 -0.09
C ALA A 258 8.19 -23.62 1.00
N PHE A 259 7.82 -22.34 1.05
CA PHE A 259 8.29 -21.40 2.06
C PHE A 259 7.91 -21.83 3.48
N TYR A 260 6.67 -22.30 3.66
CA TYR A 260 6.20 -22.86 4.92
C TYR A 260 6.90 -24.17 5.26
N GLU A 261 7.01 -25.11 4.32
CA GLU A 261 7.62 -26.42 4.56
C GLU A 261 9.08 -26.30 4.97
N GLN A 262 9.84 -25.36 4.37
CA GLN A 262 11.20 -25.05 4.76
C GLN A 262 11.31 -24.56 6.23
N ARG A 263 10.29 -23.86 6.73
CA ARG A 263 10.28 -23.25 8.08
C ARG A 263 9.64 -24.13 9.14
N TYR A 264 8.71 -25.02 8.80
CA TYR A 264 7.99 -25.82 9.79
C TYR A 264 8.22 -27.32 9.66
N GLY A 265 8.98 -27.76 8.64
CA GLY A 265 9.31 -29.17 8.40
C GLY A 265 8.11 -30.05 8.06
N ARG A 266 6.99 -29.43 7.71
CA ARG A 266 5.70 -30.06 7.39
C ARG A 266 4.97 -29.21 6.36
N LYS A 267 4.01 -29.77 5.62
CA LYS A 267 3.16 -29.00 4.72
C LYS A 267 2.06 -28.26 5.49
N PRO A 268 1.62 -27.08 5.02
CA PRO A 268 0.47 -26.41 5.62
C PRO A 268 -0.80 -27.20 5.31
N ARG A 269 -1.70 -27.33 6.30
CA ARG A 269 -3.02 -27.95 6.09
C ARG A 269 -4.05 -26.96 5.56
N GLY A 270 -3.91 -25.71 5.97
CA GLY A 270 -4.86 -24.64 5.77
C GLY A 270 -4.36 -23.54 4.86
N VAL A 271 -5.30 -22.91 4.16
CA VAL A 271 -5.07 -21.68 3.39
C VAL A 271 -6.12 -20.63 3.73
N TRP A 272 -5.68 -19.40 4.00
CA TRP A 272 -6.53 -18.22 3.82
C TRP A 272 -6.24 -17.69 2.42
N PRO A 273 -7.16 -17.79 1.46
CA PRO A 273 -7.00 -17.10 0.19
C PRO A 273 -6.99 -15.59 0.47
N SER A 274 -6.15 -14.83 -0.21
CA SER A 274 -6.04 -13.38 -0.04
C SER A 274 -7.43 -12.74 -0.03
N GLU A 275 -7.75 -11.97 1.01
CA GLU A 275 -9.06 -11.32 1.17
C GLU A 275 -10.25 -12.29 1.25
N GLY A 276 -10.02 -13.52 1.70
CA GLY A 276 -11.02 -14.59 1.66
C GLY A 276 -11.53 -14.88 0.24
N SER A 277 -10.77 -14.51 -0.80
CA SER A 277 -11.21 -14.53 -2.19
C SER A 277 -11.21 -15.93 -2.78
N VAL A 278 -12.38 -16.41 -3.18
CA VAL A 278 -12.59 -17.77 -3.67
C VAL A 278 -13.42 -17.80 -4.95
N SER A 279 -13.30 -18.91 -5.66
CA SER A 279 -14.15 -19.33 -6.77
C SER A 279 -14.09 -20.85 -6.89
N GLN A 280 -14.93 -21.45 -7.73
CA GLN A 280 -14.85 -22.88 -8.03
C GLN A 280 -13.45 -23.29 -8.53
N ALA A 281 -12.81 -22.46 -9.36
CA ALA A 281 -11.48 -22.77 -9.87
C ALA A 281 -10.38 -22.70 -8.79
N VAL A 282 -10.55 -21.82 -7.78
CA VAL A 282 -9.68 -21.82 -6.59
C VAL A 282 -9.86 -23.11 -5.79
N ALA A 283 -11.10 -23.58 -5.59
CA ALA A 283 -11.35 -24.84 -4.90
C ALA A 283 -10.66 -26.04 -5.59
N ASP A 284 -10.68 -26.08 -6.92
CA ASP A 284 -10.01 -27.11 -7.71
C ASP A 284 -8.49 -27.01 -7.59
N LEU A 285 -7.92 -25.79 -7.62
CA LEU A 285 -6.50 -25.56 -7.37
C LEU A 285 -6.06 -26.03 -5.98
N MET A 286 -6.84 -25.73 -4.93
CA MET A 286 -6.55 -26.17 -3.55
C MET A 286 -6.57 -27.69 -3.44
N GLN A 287 -7.51 -28.36 -4.12
CA GLN A 287 -7.58 -29.81 -4.18
C GLN A 287 -6.34 -30.42 -4.86
N ASP A 288 -5.93 -29.86 -6.00
CA ASP A 288 -4.76 -30.31 -6.76
C ASP A 288 -3.46 -30.18 -5.96
N LEU A 289 -3.35 -29.14 -5.14
CA LEU A 289 -2.19 -28.88 -4.29
C LEU A 289 -2.19 -29.69 -2.98
N GLY A 290 -3.27 -30.43 -2.71
CA GLY A 290 -3.41 -31.25 -1.51
C GLY A 290 -3.65 -30.44 -0.23
N ILE A 291 -4.23 -29.25 -0.35
CA ILE A 291 -4.68 -28.45 0.80
C ILE A 291 -5.87 -29.16 1.47
N GLU A 292 -5.86 -29.25 2.79
CA GLU A 292 -6.90 -29.95 3.55
C GLU A 292 -8.13 -29.08 3.78
N TRP A 293 -7.91 -27.78 4.05
CA TRP A 293 -8.96 -26.81 4.26
C TRP A 293 -8.59 -25.41 3.81
N PHE A 294 -9.60 -24.59 3.51
CA PHE A 294 -9.45 -23.15 3.30
C PHE A 294 -10.67 -22.41 3.85
N ALA A 295 -10.61 -21.08 3.96
CA ALA A 295 -11.71 -20.32 4.55
C ALA A 295 -12.13 -19.12 3.69
N SER A 296 -13.35 -18.65 3.91
CA SER A 296 -13.93 -17.47 3.23
C SER A 296 -15.05 -16.86 4.10
N ASP A 297 -15.87 -15.97 3.55
CA ASP A 297 -16.93 -15.24 4.26
C ASP A 297 -18.32 -15.87 4.10
N GLU A 298 -19.19 -15.63 5.09
CA GLU A 298 -20.57 -16.13 5.10
C GLU A 298 -21.40 -15.69 3.88
N ALA A 299 -21.08 -14.57 3.23
CA ALA A 299 -21.72 -14.15 1.99
C ALA A 299 -21.48 -15.14 0.85
N ILE A 300 -20.27 -15.72 0.75
CA ILE A 300 -19.97 -16.76 -0.25
C ILE A 300 -20.74 -18.03 0.08
N LEU A 301 -20.77 -18.44 1.35
CA LEU A 301 -21.53 -19.61 1.78
C LEU A 301 -23.01 -19.47 1.38
N GLY A 302 -23.63 -18.35 1.74
CA GLY A 302 -25.02 -18.05 1.43
C GLY A 302 -25.33 -18.23 -0.05
N ARG A 303 -24.53 -17.61 -0.93
CA ARG A 303 -24.69 -17.76 -2.38
C ARG A 303 -24.49 -19.21 -2.85
N SER A 304 -23.50 -19.91 -2.33
CA SER A 304 -23.15 -21.27 -2.72
C SER A 304 -24.25 -22.29 -2.38
N ILE A 305 -25.00 -22.06 -1.30
CA ILE A 305 -26.08 -22.94 -0.85
C ILE A 305 -27.49 -22.40 -1.16
N GLY A 306 -27.58 -21.29 -1.90
CA GLY A 306 -28.85 -20.65 -2.27
C GLY A 306 -29.64 -20.11 -1.08
N SER A 307 -28.96 -19.58 -0.07
CA SER A 307 -29.56 -19.02 1.14
C SER A 307 -29.04 -17.61 1.44
N VAL A 308 -29.81 -16.84 2.21
CA VAL A 308 -29.42 -15.52 2.68
C VAL A 308 -29.03 -15.63 4.15
N LEU A 309 -27.73 -15.55 4.42
CA LEU A 309 -27.19 -15.52 5.78
C LEU A 309 -27.05 -14.06 6.19
N SER A 310 -27.99 -13.54 6.98
CA SER A 310 -27.93 -12.16 7.45
C SER A 310 -26.97 -12.05 8.65
N PRO A 311 -25.90 -11.24 8.58
CA PRO A 311 -24.99 -11.00 9.71
C PRO A 311 -25.75 -10.52 10.94
N SER A 312 -25.59 -11.20 12.06
CA SER A 312 -26.19 -10.79 13.34
C SER A 312 -25.41 -11.39 14.51
N PRO A 313 -24.77 -10.55 15.35
CA PRO A 313 -23.99 -11.05 16.48
C PRO A 313 -24.84 -11.89 17.42
N GLY A 314 -24.33 -13.06 17.78
CA GLY A 314 -24.92 -13.95 18.79
C GLY A 314 -26.30 -14.54 18.44
N LYS A 315 -26.87 -14.26 17.27
CA LYS A 315 -28.28 -14.58 16.96
C LYS A 315 -28.38 -15.55 15.81
N ILE A 316 -29.05 -16.68 16.02
CA ILE A 316 -29.41 -17.62 14.95
C ILE A 316 -30.82 -17.27 14.44
N LYS A 317 -30.92 -16.76 13.22
CA LYS A 317 -32.19 -16.47 12.54
C LYS A 317 -32.23 -17.12 11.17
N GLY A 318 -33.37 -17.72 10.83
CA GLY A 318 -33.57 -18.38 9.54
C GLY A 318 -32.49 -19.44 9.30
N ASP A 319 -31.82 -19.36 8.16
CA ASP A 319 -30.79 -20.32 7.75
C ASP A 319 -29.40 -20.04 8.34
N ARG A 320 -29.22 -19.03 9.20
CA ARG A 320 -27.90 -18.69 9.77
C ARG A 320 -27.22 -19.85 10.52
N TYR A 321 -27.99 -20.80 11.08
CA TYR A 321 -27.40 -21.99 11.72
C TYR A 321 -26.48 -22.77 10.78
N ARG A 322 -26.68 -22.67 9.46
CA ARG A 322 -25.85 -23.32 8.45
C ARG A 322 -24.40 -22.83 8.47
N LEU A 323 -24.16 -21.59 8.91
CA LEU A 323 -22.82 -21.02 9.04
C LEU A 323 -21.93 -21.82 9.99
N TYR A 324 -22.51 -22.48 10.99
CA TYR A 324 -21.77 -23.16 12.05
C TYR A 324 -21.44 -24.63 11.75
N TYR A 325 -21.57 -25.03 10.48
CA TYR A 325 -21.03 -26.29 9.95
C TYR A 325 -19.83 -26.02 9.05
N PRO A 326 -18.81 -26.90 9.06
CA PRO A 326 -17.84 -26.95 7.99
C PRO A 326 -18.46 -27.61 6.75
N TYR A 327 -17.94 -27.26 5.58
CA TYR A 327 -18.40 -27.76 4.28
C TYR A 327 -17.27 -28.46 3.54
N ARG A 328 -17.59 -29.36 2.62
CA ARG A 328 -16.66 -29.88 1.61
C ARG A 328 -17.16 -29.50 0.25
N VAL A 329 -16.30 -28.83 -0.51
CA VAL A 329 -16.57 -28.45 -1.90
C VAL A 329 -16.48 -29.66 -2.83
N ASN A 330 -16.83 -29.47 -4.11
CA ASN A 330 -16.77 -30.51 -5.14
C ASN A 330 -17.66 -31.71 -4.81
N SER A 331 -18.91 -31.42 -4.41
CA SER A 331 -19.90 -32.41 -3.97
C SER A 331 -19.35 -33.36 -2.90
N GLY A 332 -18.66 -32.79 -1.91
CA GLY A 332 -18.14 -33.51 -0.75
C GLY A 332 -16.79 -34.20 -0.94
N LYS A 333 -16.14 -34.07 -2.11
CA LYS A 333 -14.86 -34.74 -2.43
C LYS A 333 -13.63 -33.84 -2.34
N GLY A 334 -13.83 -32.53 -2.26
CA GLY A 334 -12.76 -31.55 -2.21
C GLY A 334 -12.28 -31.21 -0.79
N PRO A 335 -11.40 -30.21 -0.69
CA PRO A 335 -10.99 -29.62 0.59
C PRO A 335 -12.18 -29.15 1.43
N ALA A 336 -11.97 -29.11 2.75
CA ALA A 336 -12.97 -28.56 3.66
C ALA A 336 -12.96 -27.02 3.60
N MET A 337 -14.08 -26.42 3.93
CA MET A 337 -14.25 -24.98 4.09
C MET A 337 -14.92 -24.65 5.42
N VAL A 338 -14.44 -23.59 6.04
CA VAL A 338 -15.14 -22.87 7.11
C VAL A 338 -15.40 -21.45 6.65
N PHE A 339 -16.47 -20.84 7.19
CA PHE A 339 -16.88 -19.50 6.80
C PHE A 339 -16.92 -18.59 8.01
N ARG A 340 -16.37 -17.38 7.85
CA ARG A 340 -16.30 -16.32 8.86
C ARG A 340 -17.70 -15.96 9.36
N ASP A 341 -17.88 -15.94 10.68
CA ASP A 341 -18.97 -15.16 11.29
C ASP A 341 -18.58 -13.68 11.23
N HIS A 342 -19.03 -13.02 10.17
CA HIS A 342 -18.69 -11.64 9.82
C HIS A 342 -18.99 -10.71 10.99
N ALA A 343 -20.18 -10.84 11.57
CA ALA A 343 -20.65 -9.97 12.64
C ALA A 343 -19.81 -10.11 13.92
N LEU A 344 -19.42 -11.33 14.32
CA LEU A 344 -18.55 -11.51 15.48
C LEU A 344 -17.11 -11.05 15.22
N SER A 345 -16.63 -11.23 14.00
CA SER A 345 -15.28 -10.81 13.61
C SER A 345 -15.17 -9.28 13.60
N ASP A 346 -16.18 -8.58 13.05
CA ASP A 346 -16.22 -7.12 13.00
C ASP A 346 -16.38 -6.47 14.38
N LEU A 347 -17.04 -7.15 15.34
CA LEU A 347 -17.10 -6.66 16.71
C LEU A 347 -15.69 -6.45 17.28
N VAL A 348 -14.79 -7.41 17.07
CA VAL A 348 -13.40 -7.34 17.54
C VAL A 348 -12.57 -6.36 16.69
N GLY A 349 -12.70 -6.44 15.37
CA GLY A 349 -11.90 -5.66 14.44
C GLY A 349 -12.25 -4.17 14.39
N PHE A 350 -13.52 -3.79 14.58
CA PHE A 350 -14.01 -2.45 14.29
C PHE A 350 -14.89 -1.84 15.38
N ASP A 351 -15.78 -2.59 16.03
CA ASP A 351 -16.79 -1.97 16.91
C ASP A 351 -16.31 -1.75 18.35
N TYR A 352 -15.66 -2.75 18.95
CA TYR A 352 -15.38 -2.74 20.38
C TYR A 352 -14.42 -1.61 20.78
N HIS A 353 -13.32 -1.38 20.05
CA HIS A 353 -12.36 -0.33 20.41
C HIS A 353 -12.94 1.09 20.32
N GLN A 354 -13.98 1.31 19.50
CA GLN A 354 -14.57 2.64 19.34
C GLN A 354 -15.46 3.04 20.50
N HIS A 355 -16.15 2.07 21.13
CA HIS A 355 -17.31 2.37 21.98
C HIS A 355 -17.35 1.60 23.30
N TRP A 356 -16.43 0.67 23.52
CA TRP A 356 -16.49 -0.22 24.68
C TRP A 356 -15.26 -0.10 25.56
N GLU A 357 -15.48 -0.31 26.86
CA GLU A 357 -14.40 -0.61 27.78
C GLU A 357 -13.89 -2.04 27.48
N PRO A 358 -12.56 -2.28 27.41
CA PRO A 358 -11.99 -3.55 26.98
C PRO A 358 -12.53 -4.81 27.69
N ARG A 359 -12.71 -4.80 29.02
CA ARG A 359 -13.26 -5.96 29.73
C ARG A 359 -14.73 -6.18 29.43
N ALA A 360 -15.51 -5.10 29.29
CA ALA A 360 -16.92 -5.17 28.91
C ALA A 360 -17.08 -5.74 27.50
N ALA A 361 -16.23 -5.34 26.55
CA ALA A 361 -16.18 -5.88 25.20
C ALA A 361 -15.90 -7.39 25.19
N ALA A 362 -14.86 -7.84 25.91
CA ALA A 362 -14.54 -9.26 26.01
C ALA A 362 -15.69 -10.09 26.62
N LYS A 363 -16.37 -9.56 27.64
CA LYS A 363 -17.55 -10.21 28.24
C LYS A 363 -18.75 -10.27 27.29
N ASP A 364 -18.97 -9.22 26.50
CA ASP A 364 -20.01 -9.21 25.48
C ASP A 364 -19.74 -10.30 24.43
N PHE A 365 -18.50 -10.43 23.96
CA PHE A 365 -18.12 -11.46 22.99
C PHE A 365 -18.44 -12.87 23.50
N ILE A 366 -18.08 -13.18 24.75
CA ILE A 366 -18.44 -14.45 25.41
C ILE A 366 -19.96 -14.63 25.49
N ALA A 367 -20.71 -13.57 25.82
CA ALA A 367 -22.17 -13.61 25.85
C ALA A 367 -22.77 -13.87 24.46
N GLN A 368 -22.16 -13.38 23.37
CA GLN A 368 -22.60 -13.70 22.01
C GLN A 368 -22.40 -15.20 21.70
N LEU A 369 -21.29 -15.80 22.13
CA LEU A 369 -21.04 -17.24 21.97
C LEU A 369 -22.04 -18.09 22.76
N HIS A 370 -22.34 -17.70 24.01
CA HIS A 370 -23.39 -18.35 24.80
C HIS A 370 -24.75 -18.24 24.14
N SER A 371 -25.06 -17.08 23.56
CA SER A 371 -26.31 -16.90 22.82
C SER A 371 -26.41 -17.83 21.62
N ILE A 372 -25.34 -18.00 20.83
CA ILE A 372 -25.30 -18.98 19.72
C ILE A 372 -25.53 -20.40 20.24
N ARG A 373 -24.80 -20.80 21.28
CA ARG A 373 -24.90 -22.11 21.92
C ARG A 373 -26.32 -22.41 22.41
N ASP A 374 -26.95 -21.46 23.08
CA ASP A 374 -28.27 -21.65 23.69
C ASP A 374 -29.36 -21.79 22.63
N HIS A 375 -29.26 -21.00 21.56
CA HIS A 375 -30.16 -21.03 20.40
C HIS A 375 -29.80 -22.09 19.34
N TRP A 376 -28.72 -22.86 19.55
CA TRP A 376 -28.34 -23.93 18.63
C TRP A 376 -29.33 -25.09 18.70
N GLU A 377 -29.92 -25.40 17.54
CA GLU A 377 -30.84 -26.51 17.31
C GLU A 377 -30.33 -27.50 16.25
N GLY A 378 -29.12 -27.29 15.71
CA GLY A 378 -28.49 -28.17 14.74
C GLY A 378 -27.93 -29.47 15.34
N GLU A 379 -27.43 -30.37 14.49
CA GLU A 379 -26.81 -31.62 14.90
C GLU A 379 -25.38 -31.39 15.39
N GLY A 380 -25.02 -31.99 16.52
CA GLY A 380 -23.67 -31.90 17.08
C GLY A 380 -23.37 -30.56 17.76
N VAL A 381 -22.07 -30.29 17.95
CA VAL A 381 -21.56 -29.05 18.57
C VAL A 381 -21.28 -28.02 17.47
N PRO A 382 -21.85 -26.80 17.53
CA PRO A 382 -21.63 -25.77 16.52
C PRO A 382 -20.17 -25.30 16.50
N LEU A 383 -19.65 -25.01 15.30
CA LEU A 383 -18.34 -24.40 15.07
C LEU A 383 -18.52 -22.93 14.72
N VAL A 384 -18.18 -22.03 15.64
CA VAL A 384 -18.08 -20.60 15.34
C VAL A 384 -16.68 -20.32 14.83
N THR A 385 -16.57 -19.76 13.63
CA THR A 385 -15.29 -19.39 13.04
C THR A 385 -15.19 -17.87 13.00
N VAL A 386 -14.22 -17.30 13.71
CA VAL A 386 -13.94 -15.85 13.73
C VAL A 386 -12.63 -15.63 13.01
N ILE A 387 -12.66 -14.82 11.95
CA ILE A 387 -11.52 -14.59 11.07
C ILE A 387 -11.37 -13.09 10.85
N LEU A 388 -10.19 -12.52 11.08
CA LEU A 388 -9.92 -11.10 10.94
C LEU A 388 -8.42 -10.86 10.86
N ASP A 389 -8.05 -9.66 10.41
CA ASP A 389 -6.66 -9.22 10.41
C ASP A 389 -6.11 -9.22 11.83
N GLY A 390 -4.86 -9.66 11.94
CA GLY A 390 -4.17 -9.82 13.20
C GLY A 390 -3.56 -8.52 13.72
N GLU A 391 -3.28 -7.54 12.87
CA GLU A 391 -2.55 -6.33 13.28
C GLU A 391 -3.42 -5.06 13.36
N ASN A 392 -4.52 -4.99 12.60
CA ASN A 392 -5.15 -3.71 12.25
C ASN A 392 -5.85 -2.96 13.39
N CYS A 393 -6.46 -3.67 14.36
CA CYS A 393 -7.31 -3.00 15.35
C CYS A 393 -6.60 -2.61 16.65
N TRP A 394 -5.46 -3.24 16.97
CA TRP A 394 -4.89 -3.17 18.32
C TRP A 394 -4.31 -1.81 18.69
N GLU A 395 -3.80 -1.07 17.71
CA GLU A 395 -3.34 0.31 17.92
C GLU A 395 -4.44 1.23 18.43
N TYR A 396 -5.72 0.92 18.16
CA TYR A 396 -6.86 1.70 18.63
C TYR A 396 -7.41 1.23 19.98
N TYR A 397 -6.98 0.05 20.46
CA TYR A 397 -7.24 -0.36 21.83
C TYR A 397 -6.19 0.24 22.77
N PRO A 398 -6.57 0.64 24.00
CA PRO A 398 -5.61 1.03 25.02
C PRO A 398 -4.61 -0.09 25.31
N ASN A 399 -3.32 0.25 25.40
CA ASN A 399 -2.23 -0.70 25.64
C ASN A 399 -2.27 -1.90 24.69
N ASP A 400 -2.53 -1.62 23.41
CA ASP A 400 -2.44 -2.61 22.34
C ASP A 400 -3.33 -3.84 22.53
N GLY A 401 -4.57 -3.61 22.97
CA GLY A 401 -5.55 -4.69 23.14
C GLY A 401 -5.30 -5.60 24.35
N GLU A 402 -4.24 -5.39 25.12
CA GLU A 402 -3.84 -6.26 26.23
C GLU A 402 -4.98 -6.62 27.19
N GLU A 403 -5.75 -5.62 27.63
CA GLU A 403 -6.83 -5.85 28.59
C GLU A 403 -8.00 -6.63 27.98
N PHE A 404 -8.31 -6.38 26.70
CA PHE A 404 -9.33 -7.12 25.96
C PHE A 404 -8.90 -8.57 25.77
N LEU A 405 -7.71 -8.81 25.20
CA LEU A 405 -7.18 -10.13 24.87
C LEU A 405 -7.03 -11.01 26.13
N ASN A 406 -6.42 -10.48 27.19
CA ASN A 406 -6.25 -11.22 28.44
C ASN A 406 -7.61 -11.56 29.08
N THR A 407 -8.58 -10.64 29.04
CA THR A 407 -9.92 -10.90 29.59
C THR A 407 -10.66 -11.94 28.77
N LEU A 408 -10.56 -11.86 27.44
CA LEU A 408 -11.17 -12.83 26.52
C LEU A 408 -10.58 -14.23 26.75
N TYR A 409 -9.26 -14.36 26.76
CA TYR A 409 -8.59 -15.65 26.90
C TYR A 409 -8.79 -16.25 28.29
N ALA A 410 -8.79 -15.44 29.36
CA ALA A 410 -9.16 -15.90 30.69
C ALA A 410 -10.59 -16.47 30.72
N ALA A 411 -11.54 -15.76 30.09
CA ALA A 411 -12.93 -16.22 30.03
C ALA A 411 -13.09 -17.51 29.21
N LEU A 412 -12.32 -17.69 28.13
CA LEU A 412 -12.29 -18.92 27.35
C LEU A 412 -11.67 -20.10 28.12
N GLU A 413 -10.60 -19.86 28.87
CA GLU A 413 -9.93 -20.89 29.71
C GLU A 413 -10.83 -21.35 30.86
N GLU A 414 -11.60 -20.43 31.46
CA GLU A 414 -12.45 -20.71 32.62
C GLU A 414 -13.81 -21.33 32.27
N ASP A 415 -14.30 -21.18 31.03
CA ASP A 415 -15.64 -21.61 30.63
C ASP A 415 -15.64 -23.01 29.98
N PRO A 416 -16.09 -24.07 30.69
CA PRO A 416 -16.08 -25.44 30.15
C PRO A 416 -17.13 -25.69 29.06
N THR A 417 -18.00 -24.71 28.78
CA THR A 417 -19.02 -24.81 27.72
C THR A 417 -18.54 -24.27 26.37
N ILE A 418 -17.43 -23.54 26.35
CA ILE A 418 -16.77 -23.04 25.14
C ILE A 418 -15.45 -23.79 24.98
N GLU A 419 -15.29 -24.49 23.88
CA GLU A 419 -14.04 -25.19 23.55
C GLU A 419 -13.31 -24.43 22.44
N SER A 420 -12.12 -23.93 22.77
CA SER A 420 -11.24 -23.26 21.80
C SER A 420 -10.51 -24.32 20.97
N VAL A 421 -10.56 -24.22 19.64
CA VAL A 421 -9.97 -25.21 18.72
C VAL A 421 -9.19 -24.52 17.61
N THR A 422 -8.16 -25.20 17.08
CA THR A 422 -7.61 -24.84 15.76
C THR A 422 -8.66 -25.11 14.67
N VAL A 423 -8.54 -24.47 13.49
CA VAL A 423 -9.49 -24.69 12.39
C VAL A 423 -9.53 -26.18 11.99
N SER A 424 -8.38 -26.85 11.90
CA SER A 424 -8.34 -28.28 11.58
C SER A 424 -9.00 -29.16 12.63
N GLU A 425 -8.77 -28.89 13.92
CA GLU A 425 -9.43 -29.64 15.00
C GLU A 425 -10.94 -29.43 14.99
N GLY A 426 -11.37 -28.18 14.75
CA GLY A 426 -12.77 -27.84 14.53
C GLY A 426 -13.37 -28.66 13.39
N ILE A 427 -12.74 -28.70 12.21
CA ILE A 427 -13.23 -29.47 11.07
C ILE A 427 -13.25 -30.98 11.38
N ALA A 428 -12.18 -31.53 11.98
CA ALA A 428 -12.03 -32.96 12.22
C ALA A 428 -13.01 -33.53 13.27
N SER A 429 -13.50 -32.68 14.19
CA SER A 429 -14.40 -33.10 15.28
C SER A 429 -15.85 -33.38 14.85
N ARG A 430 -16.20 -33.11 13.60
CA ARG A 430 -17.59 -33.16 13.09
C ARG A 430 -17.64 -33.57 11.61
N LYS A 431 -18.84 -33.87 11.12
CA LYS A 431 -19.06 -34.11 9.69
C LYS A 431 -19.12 -32.78 8.96
N CYS A 432 -18.60 -32.76 7.74
CA CYS A 432 -18.78 -31.65 6.82
C CYS A 432 -20.04 -31.84 6.00
N GLU A 433 -20.78 -30.75 5.80
CA GLU A 433 -21.83 -30.66 4.80
C GLU A 433 -21.24 -30.56 3.38
N SER A 434 -22.04 -30.72 2.34
CA SER A 434 -21.57 -30.67 0.94
C SER A 434 -21.94 -29.35 0.27
N ILE A 435 -20.99 -28.74 -0.44
CA ILE A 435 -21.22 -27.68 -1.43
C ILE A 435 -20.97 -28.29 -2.81
N ASP A 436 -21.98 -28.24 -3.68
CA ASP A 436 -21.84 -28.77 -5.04
C ASP A 436 -20.98 -27.86 -5.93
N ARG A 437 -21.23 -26.55 -5.88
CA ARG A 437 -20.44 -25.53 -6.57
C ARG A 437 -20.21 -24.34 -5.65
N LEU A 438 -18.94 -23.95 -5.50
CA LEU A 438 -18.57 -22.77 -4.72
C LEU A 438 -18.81 -21.50 -5.55
N SER A 439 -19.52 -20.53 -4.95
CA SER A 439 -19.70 -19.22 -5.57
C SER A 439 -18.43 -18.39 -5.53
N ALA A 440 -18.21 -17.56 -6.55
CA ALA A 440 -17.12 -16.59 -6.53
C ALA A 440 -17.40 -15.41 -5.58
N GLY A 441 -16.37 -14.88 -4.91
CA GLY A 441 -16.43 -13.65 -4.10
C GLY A 441 -15.26 -13.51 -3.13
N SER A 442 -15.21 -12.38 -2.43
CA SER A 442 -14.27 -12.09 -1.34
C SER A 442 -15.00 -11.88 -0.03
N TRP A 443 -14.25 -11.73 1.07
CA TRP A 443 -14.83 -11.40 2.36
C TRP A 443 -15.42 -10.00 2.49
N ILE A 444 -15.08 -9.08 1.57
CA ILE A 444 -15.60 -7.72 1.56
C ILE A 444 -16.75 -7.63 0.55
N ASN A 445 -17.93 -7.28 1.05
CA ASN A 445 -19.17 -7.17 0.28
C ASN A 445 -19.56 -8.45 -0.49
N GLY A 446 -18.90 -9.57 -0.24
CA GLY A 446 -19.06 -10.77 -1.04
C GLY A 446 -18.65 -10.59 -2.51
N ASN A 447 -17.78 -9.66 -2.89
CA ASN A 447 -17.50 -9.40 -4.31
C ASN A 447 -16.04 -8.98 -4.58
N PHE A 448 -15.69 -8.66 -5.82
CA PHE A 448 -14.32 -8.24 -6.18
C PHE A 448 -14.18 -6.74 -6.46
N ASN A 449 -15.16 -5.92 -6.05
CA ASN A 449 -15.24 -4.52 -6.46
C ASN A 449 -13.99 -3.70 -6.06
N ILE A 450 -13.38 -4.02 -4.93
CA ILE A 450 -12.18 -3.34 -4.44
C ILE A 450 -10.96 -3.56 -5.35
N TRP A 451 -10.86 -4.71 -6.02
CA TRP A 451 -9.63 -5.08 -6.75
C TRP A 451 -9.75 -5.04 -8.27
N ILE A 452 -10.96 -4.84 -8.82
CA ILE A 452 -11.19 -4.78 -10.28
C ILE A 452 -12.38 -3.89 -10.68
N GLY A 453 -13.04 -3.26 -9.71
CA GLY A 453 -14.32 -2.56 -9.91
C GLY A 453 -14.17 -1.18 -10.52
N GLU A 454 -13.10 -0.46 -10.22
CA GLU A 454 -12.84 0.89 -10.69
C GLU A 454 -11.93 0.92 -11.94
N GLU A 455 -11.88 2.07 -12.62
CA GLU A 455 -11.04 2.25 -13.82
C GLU A 455 -9.55 2.17 -13.48
N ALA A 456 -9.16 2.69 -12.32
CA ALA A 456 -7.80 2.63 -11.80
C ALA A 456 -7.33 1.18 -11.63
N ASP A 457 -8.15 0.33 -11.00
CA ASP A 457 -7.85 -1.09 -10.78
C ASP A 457 -7.61 -1.81 -12.09
N ARG A 458 -8.52 -1.62 -13.06
CA ARG A 458 -8.42 -2.26 -14.38
C ARG A 458 -7.21 -1.77 -15.16
N LYS A 459 -6.84 -0.49 -15.01
CA LYS A 459 -5.59 0.05 -15.58
C LYS A 459 -4.37 -0.60 -14.94
N GLY A 460 -4.36 -0.81 -13.62
CA GLY A 460 -3.32 -1.58 -12.93
C GLY A 460 -3.15 -2.97 -13.52
N TRP A 461 -4.23 -3.76 -13.61
CA TRP A 461 -4.21 -5.10 -14.22
C TRP A 461 -3.73 -5.09 -15.68
N PHE A 462 -4.13 -4.10 -16.47
CA PHE A 462 -3.65 -3.92 -17.83
C PHE A 462 -2.13 -3.73 -17.89
N LEU A 463 -1.56 -2.92 -17.00
CA LEU A 463 -0.12 -2.67 -16.95
C LEU A 463 0.68 -3.92 -16.54
N VAL A 464 0.17 -4.70 -15.58
CA VAL A 464 0.75 -6.01 -15.21
C VAL A 464 0.80 -6.92 -16.43
N GLU A 465 -0.31 -7.02 -17.16
CA GLU A 465 -0.41 -7.91 -18.31
C GLU A 465 0.54 -7.52 -19.46
N GLU A 466 0.72 -6.23 -19.72
CA GLU A 466 1.67 -5.77 -20.75
C GLU A 466 3.14 -6.05 -20.36
N ALA A 467 3.50 -5.86 -19.09
CA ALA A 467 4.81 -6.22 -18.58
C ALA A 467 5.04 -7.74 -18.65
N ARG A 468 4.04 -8.52 -18.26
CA ARG A 468 4.07 -9.99 -18.29
C ARG A 468 4.23 -10.54 -19.71
N LYS A 469 3.45 -10.04 -20.69
CA LYS A 469 3.62 -10.41 -22.11
C LYS A 469 5.04 -10.15 -22.60
N THR A 470 5.61 -9.00 -22.21
CA THR A 470 6.98 -8.63 -22.56
C THR A 470 7.98 -9.63 -21.98
N LEU A 471 7.82 -10.00 -20.71
CA LEU A 471 8.64 -11.01 -20.03
C LEU A 471 8.54 -12.39 -20.70
N VAL A 472 7.34 -12.86 -21.03
CA VAL A 472 7.12 -14.14 -21.73
C VAL A 472 7.78 -14.14 -23.13
N GLN A 473 7.69 -13.03 -23.87
CA GLN A 473 8.36 -12.88 -25.16
C GLN A 473 9.88 -12.92 -25.02
N ALA A 474 10.45 -12.23 -24.03
CA ALA A 474 11.88 -12.24 -23.78
C ALA A 474 12.38 -13.64 -23.34
N GLN A 475 11.62 -14.33 -22.50
CA GLN A 475 11.91 -15.71 -22.09
C GLN A 475 11.92 -16.69 -23.27
N THR A 476 10.97 -16.56 -24.21
CA THR A 476 10.86 -17.42 -25.39
C THR A 476 11.89 -17.10 -26.47
N GLY A 477 12.26 -15.82 -26.62
CA GLY A 477 13.27 -15.36 -27.58
C GLY A 477 14.70 -15.81 -27.25
N GLY A 478 14.98 -16.10 -25.97
CA GLY A 478 16.31 -16.45 -25.49
C GLY A 478 17.26 -15.25 -25.43
N GLY A 479 18.38 -15.39 -24.70
CA GLY A 479 19.40 -14.33 -24.56
C GLY A 479 19.43 -13.64 -23.19
N ILE A 480 18.46 -13.92 -22.33
CA ILE A 480 18.47 -13.51 -20.91
C ILE A 480 18.74 -14.75 -20.06
N ASP A 481 19.62 -14.62 -19.07
CA ASP A 481 19.96 -15.73 -18.18
C ASP A 481 18.79 -16.06 -17.23
N LYS A 482 18.80 -17.30 -16.71
CA LYS A 482 17.70 -17.81 -15.87
C LYS A 482 17.53 -17.04 -14.56
N ALA A 483 18.62 -16.52 -13.96
CA ALA A 483 18.53 -15.81 -12.70
C ALA A 483 17.89 -14.44 -12.89
N THR A 484 18.21 -13.74 -13.99
CA THR A 484 17.56 -12.48 -14.36
C THR A 484 16.07 -12.69 -14.69
N LEU A 485 15.72 -13.75 -15.43
CA LEU A 485 14.31 -14.09 -15.68
C LEU A 485 13.55 -14.39 -14.39
N GLN A 486 14.16 -15.11 -13.45
CA GLN A 486 13.54 -15.40 -12.16
C GLN A 486 13.26 -14.12 -11.36
N LYS A 487 14.20 -13.17 -11.34
CA LYS A 487 13.98 -11.86 -10.72
C LYS A 487 12.84 -11.11 -11.40
N ALA A 488 12.79 -11.09 -12.72
CA ALA A 488 11.72 -10.41 -13.45
C ALA A 488 10.34 -11.04 -13.19
N TRP A 489 10.25 -12.37 -13.04
CA TRP A 489 9.01 -13.03 -12.61
C TRP A 489 8.62 -12.67 -11.19
N GLU A 490 9.60 -12.50 -10.29
CA GLU A 490 9.35 -12.04 -8.93
C GLU A 490 8.65 -10.68 -8.91
N GLU A 491 9.12 -9.73 -9.72
CA GLU A 491 8.51 -8.41 -9.84
C GLU A 491 7.06 -8.47 -10.37
N ILE A 492 6.75 -9.42 -11.28
CA ILE A 492 5.37 -9.67 -11.73
C ILE A 492 4.52 -10.20 -10.56
N TYR A 493 5.00 -11.21 -9.83
CA TYR A 493 4.24 -11.79 -8.73
C TYR A 493 3.99 -10.79 -7.59
N ILE A 494 4.96 -9.90 -7.32
CA ILE A 494 4.77 -8.77 -6.40
C ILE A 494 3.66 -7.87 -6.93
N ALA A 495 3.71 -7.44 -8.20
CA ALA A 495 2.73 -6.54 -8.79
C ALA A 495 1.30 -7.14 -8.89
N GLU A 496 1.15 -8.45 -8.85
CA GLU A 496 -0.16 -9.14 -8.76
C GLU A 496 -0.80 -9.09 -7.37
N GLY A 497 -0.07 -8.65 -6.34
CA GLY A 497 -0.55 -8.57 -4.96
C GLY A 497 -1.78 -7.68 -4.81
N SER A 498 -2.72 -8.08 -3.95
CA SER A 498 -3.99 -7.34 -3.78
C SER A 498 -3.80 -5.95 -3.19
N ASP A 499 -2.73 -5.74 -2.43
CA ASP A 499 -2.45 -4.50 -1.68
C ASP A 499 -2.40 -3.27 -2.60
N TRP A 500 -1.88 -3.40 -3.82
CA TRP A 500 -1.80 -2.27 -4.76
C TRP A 500 -3.19 -1.75 -5.12
N TYR A 501 -4.10 -2.68 -5.41
CA TYR A 501 -5.46 -2.39 -5.85
C TYR A 501 -6.36 -1.92 -4.71
N TRP A 502 -6.04 -2.30 -3.47
CA TRP A 502 -6.71 -1.76 -2.28
C TRP A 502 -6.65 -0.22 -2.21
N TRP A 503 -5.53 0.35 -2.65
CA TRP A 503 -5.27 1.79 -2.63
C TRP A 503 -5.62 2.51 -3.93
N PHE A 504 -5.97 1.78 -4.99
CA PHE A 504 -6.52 2.38 -6.20
C PHE A 504 -8.01 2.69 -6.00
N GLY A 505 -8.49 3.69 -6.73
CA GLY A 505 -9.87 4.12 -6.67
C GLY A 505 -10.20 5.09 -5.55
N ASP A 506 -11.48 5.45 -5.49
CA ASP A 506 -12.02 6.37 -4.47
C ASP A 506 -12.40 5.64 -3.15
N THR A 507 -12.25 4.32 -3.10
CA THR A 507 -12.79 3.48 -2.01
C THR A 507 -12.00 3.56 -0.71
N HIS A 508 -10.67 3.71 -0.77
CA HIS A 508 -9.83 3.86 0.41
C HIS A 508 -8.89 5.07 0.27
N SER A 509 -8.43 5.60 1.41
CA SER A 509 -7.52 6.75 1.42
C SER A 509 -6.49 6.64 2.53
N THR A 510 -5.25 7.00 2.22
CA THR A 510 -4.15 7.17 3.18
C THR A 510 -3.26 8.30 2.71
N GLU A 511 -2.56 8.96 3.63
CA GLU A 511 -1.53 9.97 3.30
C GLU A 511 -0.39 9.36 2.47
N GLN A 512 -0.25 8.03 2.48
CA GLN A 512 0.79 7.28 1.78
C GLN A 512 0.39 6.76 0.39
N ILE A 513 -0.78 7.15 -0.16
CA ILE A 513 -1.30 6.58 -1.41
C ILE A 513 -0.31 6.71 -2.58
N GLY A 514 0.45 7.80 -2.62
CA GLY A 514 1.50 8.03 -3.62
C GLY A 514 2.68 7.07 -3.53
N HIS A 515 2.95 6.51 -2.34
CA HIS A 515 3.97 5.46 -2.18
C HIS A 515 3.51 4.14 -2.80
N PHE A 516 2.27 3.72 -2.56
CA PHE A 516 1.73 2.46 -3.12
C PHE A 516 1.66 2.48 -4.65
N ASP A 517 1.13 3.55 -5.23
CA ASP A 517 1.12 3.72 -6.69
C ASP A 517 2.53 3.69 -7.28
N ARG A 518 3.49 4.40 -6.66
CA ARG A 518 4.88 4.42 -7.12
C ARG A 518 5.53 3.05 -7.01
N MET A 519 5.39 2.36 -5.87
CA MET A 519 5.98 1.04 -5.67
C MET A 519 5.47 0.04 -6.71
N PHE A 520 4.15 -0.04 -6.90
CA PHE A 520 3.54 -0.88 -7.93
C PHE A 520 4.16 -0.62 -9.31
N ARG A 521 4.24 0.65 -9.72
CA ARG A 521 4.83 1.00 -11.02
C ARG A 521 6.32 0.72 -11.09
N GLN A 522 7.06 0.90 -9.99
CA GLN A 522 8.49 0.59 -9.93
C GLN A 522 8.78 -0.90 -10.13
N HIS A 523 7.98 -1.81 -9.57
CA HIS A 523 8.09 -3.25 -9.83
C HIS A 523 7.95 -3.54 -11.33
N LEU A 524 6.90 -2.97 -11.97
CA LEU A 524 6.70 -3.13 -13.40
C LEU A 524 7.82 -2.50 -14.25
N ILE A 525 8.33 -1.32 -13.88
CA ILE A 525 9.49 -0.69 -14.55
C ILE A 525 10.72 -1.59 -14.43
N HIS A 526 10.96 -2.16 -13.25
CA HIS A 526 12.12 -3.00 -12.97
C HIS A 526 12.10 -4.29 -13.81
N VAL A 527 10.91 -4.83 -14.14
CA VAL A 527 10.78 -5.90 -15.15
C VAL A 527 11.46 -5.48 -16.46
N TYR A 528 11.12 -4.33 -17.02
CA TYR A 528 11.72 -3.86 -18.29
C TYR A 528 13.23 -3.63 -18.16
N GLU A 529 13.68 -3.05 -17.04
CA GLU A 529 15.11 -2.81 -16.77
C GLU A 529 15.91 -4.12 -16.72
N LEU A 530 15.40 -5.14 -16.02
CA LEU A 530 16.00 -6.48 -15.97
C LEU A 530 16.08 -7.13 -17.35
N LEU A 531 15.12 -6.83 -18.23
CA LEU A 531 15.12 -7.29 -19.62
C LEU A 531 16.02 -6.45 -20.55
N GLY A 532 16.68 -5.41 -20.03
CA GLY A 532 17.49 -4.48 -20.84
C GLY A 532 16.65 -3.61 -21.79
N MET A 533 15.38 -3.40 -21.46
CA MET A 533 14.40 -2.66 -22.25
C MET A 533 14.05 -1.32 -21.58
N ARG A 534 13.61 -0.35 -22.38
CA ARG A 534 13.05 0.90 -21.84
C ARG A 534 11.60 0.66 -21.41
N ALA A 535 11.26 1.04 -20.18
CA ALA A 535 9.89 0.99 -19.70
C ALA A 535 8.94 1.87 -20.54
N PRO A 536 7.70 1.42 -20.80
CA PRO A 536 6.66 2.23 -21.42
C PRO A 536 6.40 3.53 -20.66
N GLY A 537 6.13 4.63 -21.39
CA GLY A 537 5.88 5.93 -20.78
C GLY A 537 4.67 5.96 -19.84
N GLU A 538 3.70 5.06 -20.04
CA GLU A 538 2.51 4.93 -19.18
C GLU A 538 2.85 4.55 -17.74
N LEU A 539 3.93 3.77 -17.52
CA LEU A 539 4.40 3.40 -16.17
C LEU A 539 5.06 4.56 -15.42
N LEU A 540 5.42 5.63 -16.13
CA LEU A 540 5.98 6.83 -15.51
C LEU A 540 4.90 7.76 -14.95
N LEU A 541 3.63 7.49 -15.28
CA LEU A 541 2.49 8.27 -14.84
C LEU A 541 1.76 7.54 -13.70
N PRO A 542 1.32 8.25 -12.65
CA PRO A 542 0.41 7.67 -11.66
C PRO A 542 -0.82 7.02 -12.32
N ILE A 543 -1.26 5.90 -11.75
CA ILE A 543 -2.43 5.16 -12.21
C ILE A 543 -3.66 6.05 -12.06
N GLU A 544 -3.83 6.57 -10.84
CA GLU A 544 -4.82 7.58 -10.52
C GLU A 544 -4.34 8.96 -10.96
N LYS A 545 -5.17 9.65 -11.72
CA LYS A 545 -4.97 11.09 -11.89
C LYS A 545 -5.19 11.71 -10.51
N PRO A 546 -4.31 12.60 -10.02
CA PRO A 546 -4.54 13.30 -8.77
C PRO A 546 -5.99 13.80 -8.77
N LYS A 547 -6.81 13.37 -7.78
CA LYS A 547 -8.15 13.93 -7.58
C LYS A 547 -7.97 15.41 -7.73
N LYS A 548 -8.71 16.04 -8.66
CA LYS A 548 -8.60 17.48 -8.95
C LYS A 548 -8.47 18.20 -7.61
N GLN A 549 -7.25 18.49 -7.15
CA GLN A 549 -7.03 19.50 -6.14
C GLN A 549 -7.78 20.65 -6.76
N ALA A 550 -8.81 21.15 -6.07
CA ALA A 550 -9.66 22.21 -6.57
C ALA A 550 -8.70 23.22 -7.16
N ALA A 551 -8.59 23.21 -8.51
CA ALA A 551 -7.36 23.72 -9.12
C ALA A 551 -7.29 25.12 -8.58
N ILE A 552 -6.25 25.43 -7.80
CA ILE A 552 -6.06 26.81 -7.41
C ILE A 552 -5.91 27.45 -8.77
N ARG A 553 -6.98 28.12 -9.22
CA ARG A 553 -7.10 28.67 -10.56
C ARG A 553 -6.17 29.86 -10.51
N LEU A 554 -4.90 29.57 -10.75
CA LEU A 554 -3.87 30.58 -10.79
C LEU A 554 -4.02 31.24 -12.16
N GLU A 555 -4.67 32.39 -12.16
CA GLU A 555 -4.68 33.27 -13.31
C GLU A 555 -3.36 34.04 -13.27
N SER A 556 -2.52 33.78 -14.26
CA SER A 556 -1.31 34.56 -14.53
C SER A 556 -1.53 35.28 -15.85
N GLU A 557 -1.72 36.59 -15.79
CA GLU A 557 -1.73 37.46 -16.96
C GLU A 557 -0.48 38.32 -16.91
N PHE A 558 0.43 38.07 -17.86
CA PHE A 558 1.61 38.90 -18.03
C PHE A 558 1.20 40.26 -18.61
N PRO A 559 1.42 41.39 -17.90
CA PRO A 559 1.11 42.72 -18.43
C PRO A 559 2.05 43.13 -19.57
N SER A 560 3.17 42.42 -19.73
CA SER A 560 4.15 42.59 -20.81
C SER A 560 4.85 41.25 -21.06
N PRO A 561 5.13 40.86 -22.33
CA PRO A 561 5.86 39.63 -22.63
C PRO A 561 7.25 39.60 -21.96
N PRO A 562 7.65 38.49 -21.31
CA PRO A 562 9.02 38.31 -20.84
C PRO A 562 9.99 38.19 -22.02
N GLN A 563 11.24 38.61 -21.82
CA GLN A 563 12.30 38.44 -22.81
C GLN A 563 12.87 37.03 -22.73
N ILE A 564 12.69 36.26 -23.81
CA ILE A 564 13.23 34.90 -23.91
C ILE A 564 14.71 34.99 -24.32
N ASP A 565 15.61 35.14 -23.35
CA ASP A 565 17.05 35.32 -23.60
C ASP A 565 17.96 34.32 -22.86
N GLY A 566 17.35 33.46 -22.02
CA GLY A 566 17.98 32.40 -21.25
C GLY A 566 18.66 32.88 -19.95
N LYS A 567 18.35 34.09 -19.47
CA LYS A 567 18.90 34.69 -18.25
C LYS A 567 17.80 35.45 -17.50
N GLU A 568 17.99 35.63 -16.20
CA GLU A 568 17.19 36.58 -15.45
C GLU A 568 17.67 38.00 -15.76
N SER A 569 17.03 38.66 -16.73
CA SER A 569 17.43 39.98 -17.22
C SER A 569 16.84 41.12 -16.38
N HIS A 570 15.63 40.95 -15.83
CA HIS A 570 15.02 41.91 -14.90
C HIS A 570 14.22 41.25 -13.75
N TYR A 571 14.38 41.77 -12.52
CA TYR A 571 13.69 41.24 -11.32
C TYR A 571 12.15 41.19 -11.43
N TYR A 572 11.54 42.09 -12.20
CA TYR A 572 10.07 42.16 -12.35
C TYR A 572 9.53 41.33 -13.53
N GLU A 573 10.40 40.76 -14.35
CA GLU A 573 10.05 40.11 -15.61
C GLU A 573 9.11 38.92 -15.44
N TRP A 574 9.38 38.08 -14.44
CA TRP A 574 8.60 36.87 -14.14
C TRP A 574 7.69 37.04 -12.92
N LYS A 575 7.48 38.27 -12.42
CA LYS A 575 6.72 38.53 -11.19
C LYS A 575 5.26 38.11 -11.25
N SER A 576 4.66 38.12 -12.45
CA SER A 576 3.28 37.68 -12.67
C SER A 576 3.17 36.16 -12.90
N ALA A 577 4.29 35.43 -12.94
CA ALA A 577 4.30 34.00 -13.20
C ALA A 577 3.79 33.20 -12.01
N ILE A 578 3.27 32.01 -12.29
CA ILE A 578 3.08 30.97 -11.31
C ILE A 578 4.43 30.32 -11.05
N GLU A 579 4.81 30.23 -9.78
CA GLU A 579 6.02 29.57 -9.33
C GLU A 579 5.68 28.16 -8.84
N PHE A 580 6.45 27.18 -9.31
CA PHE A 580 6.43 25.80 -8.86
C PHE A 580 7.83 25.39 -8.42
N GLU A 581 7.97 24.93 -7.18
CA GLU A 581 9.21 24.38 -6.65
C GLU A 581 9.13 22.84 -6.65
N PRO A 582 9.93 22.14 -7.47
CA PRO A 582 9.93 20.66 -7.50
C PRO A 582 10.28 20.01 -6.16
N ALA A 583 11.01 20.71 -5.28
CA ALA A 583 11.49 20.20 -4.00
C ALA A 583 10.41 20.13 -2.88
N GLY A 584 9.16 20.54 -3.15
CA GLY A 584 8.11 20.69 -2.12
C GLY A 584 6.96 19.66 -2.14
N GLN A 585 6.95 18.69 -3.06
CA GLN A 585 5.94 17.63 -3.09
C GLN A 585 6.56 16.28 -2.71
N SER A 586 6.26 15.81 -1.50
CA SER A 586 6.33 14.41 -1.03
C SER A 586 7.48 13.55 -1.57
N GLY A 587 8.52 13.34 -0.77
CA GLY A 587 9.35 12.13 -0.80
C GLY A 587 10.17 11.80 -2.07
N ALA A 588 10.18 12.64 -3.10
CA ALA A 588 10.91 12.42 -4.36
C ALA A 588 12.27 13.13 -4.42
N MET A 589 13.01 13.23 -3.31
CA MET A 589 14.27 14.00 -3.32
C MET A 589 15.43 13.36 -4.08
N LYS A 590 15.40 12.06 -4.38
CA LYS A 590 16.34 11.49 -5.36
C LYS A 590 16.17 12.06 -6.77
N SER A 591 14.98 12.52 -7.14
CA SER A 591 14.71 13.12 -8.45
C SER A 591 15.17 14.58 -8.49
N ALA A 592 14.86 15.39 -7.47
CA ALA A 592 15.23 16.81 -7.45
C ALA A 592 16.76 17.04 -7.49
N GLU A 593 17.56 16.30 -6.71
CA GLU A 593 19.03 16.40 -6.71
C GLU A 593 19.69 15.85 -8.01
N GLN A 594 19.03 14.93 -8.73
CA GLN A 594 19.54 14.41 -10.02
C GLN A 594 19.03 15.22 -11.25
N SER A 595 17.91 15.95 -11.09
CA SER A 595 17.27 16.75 -12.13
C SER A 595 18.00 18.05 -12.45
N GLY A 596 18.77 18.58 -11.50
CA GLY A 596 19.36 19.91 -11.60
C GLY A 596 18.32 21.02 -11.87
N VAL A 597 17.02 20.79 -11.64
CA VAL A 597 15.95 21.78 -11.79
C VAL A 597 15.56 22.31 -10.42
N GLN A 598 15.70 23.62 -10.25
CA GLN A 598 15.48 24.30 -8.97
C GLN A 598 14.05 24.83 -8.86
N ARG A 599 13.55 25.48 -9.93
CA ARG A 599 12.21 26.10 -9.96
C ARG A 599 11.64 26.13 -11.37
N ILE A 600 10.32 26.16 -11.47
CA ILE A 600 9.59 26.36 -12.72
C ILE A 600 8.70 27.59 -12.56
N TYR A 601 8.78 28.50 -13.51
CA TYR A 601 7.89 29.66 -13.64
C TYR A 601 7.07 29.52 -14.91
N TYR A 602 5.76 29.71 -14.84
CA TYR A 602 4.91 29.63 -16.02
C TYR A 602 3.70 30.56 -15.95
N GLY A 603 3.19 30.96 -17.10
CA GLY A 603 2.01 31.81 -17.20
C GLY A 603 1.77 32.20 -18.67
N GLY A 604 0.95 33.21 -18.93
CA GLY A 604 0.75 33.63 -20.31
C GLY A 604 0.15 35.02 -20.46
N ASP A 605 0.08 35.46 -21.72
CA ASP A 605 -0.71 36.61 -22.15
C ASP A 605 -1.79 36.16 -23.14
N GLN A 606 -2.37 37.10 -23.90
CA GLN A 606 -3.43 36.80 -24.87
C GLN A 606 -2.96 35.90 -26.04
N GLU A 607 -1.67 35.93 -26.38
CA GLU A 607 -1.10 35.31 -27.58
C GLU A 607 -0.22 34.10 -27.25
N ASN A 608 0.52 34.14 -26.14
CA ASN A 608 1.55 33.16 -25.83
C ASN A 608 1.48 32.62 -24.40
N PHE A 609 1.89 31.37 -24.27
CA PHE A 609 2.29 30.71 -23.04
C PHE A 609 3.79 30.89 -22.83
N TYR A 610 4.19 31.21 -21.61
CA TYR A 610 5.58 31.42 -21.21
C TYR A 610 6.00 30.40 -20.16
N LEU A 611 7.20 29.86 -20.33
CA LEU A 611 7.82 28.90 -19.43
C LEU A 611 9.26 29.32 -19.14
N ARG A 612 9.64 29.31 -17.87
CA ARG A 612 11.02 29.45 -17.39
C ARG A 612 11.34 28.30 -16.44
N VAL A 613 12.52 27.74 -16.58
CA VAL A 613 13.03 26.65 -15.73
C VAL A 613 14.39 27.08 -15.22
N ASP A 614 14.45 27.32 -13.91
CA ASP A 614 15.68 27.63 -13.21
C ASP A 614 16.42 26.32 -12.93
N THR A 615 17.69 26.28 -13.31
CA THR A 615 18.49 25.06 -13.28
C THR A 615 19.81 25.30 -12.56
N GLU A 616 20.44 24.23 -12.08
CA GLU A 616 21.81 24.28 -11.61
C GLU A 616 22.76 24.84 -12.69
N PRO A 617 23.83 25.54 -12.28
CA PRO A 617 24.76 26.16 -13.21
C PRO A 617 25.33 25.15 -14.22
N GLY A 618 25.10 25.40 -15.51
CA GLY A 618 25.66 24.60 -16.60
C GLY A 618 24.67 23.63 -17.27
N LEU A 619 23.51 23.35 -16.65
CA LEU A 619 22.52 22.42 -17.21
C LEU A 619 21.95 22.88 -18.57
N THR A 620 21.95 24.20 -18.78
CA THR A 620 21.42 24.88 -19.97
C THR A 620 22.51 25.50 -20.85
N LYS A 621 23.80 25.35 -20.49
CA LYS A 621 24.95 25.85 -21.27
C LYS A 621 25.37 24.83 -22.33
N ARG A 622 25.96 25.33 -23.42
CA ARG A 622 26.36 24.57 -24.62
C ARG A 622 27.56 23.64 -24.46
N GLU A 623 27.50 22.78 -23.45
CA GLU A 623 28.24 21.53 -23.31
C GLU A 623 27.42 20.57 -22.41
N GLY A 624 26.22 20.18 -22.88
CA GLY A 624 25.31 19.22 -22.23
C GLY A 624 24.03 19.06 -23.06
N GLU A 625 23.82 17.93 -23.76
CA GLU A 625 22.63 17.73 -24.63
C GLU A 625 21.43 17.38 -23.76
N ASN A 626 20.84 18.38 -23.10
CA ASN A 626 19.55 18.23 -22.46
C ASN A 626 18.44 18.69 -23.41
N THR A 627 17.49 17.80 -23.70
CA THR A 627 16.25 18.16 -24.38
C THR A 627 15.16 18.42 -23.36
N TRP A 628 14.33 19.42 -23.64
CA TRP A 628 13.15 19.75 -22.83
C TRP A 628 11.91 19.40 -23.62
N GLU A 629 10.96 18.69 -23.01
CA GLU A 629 9.69 18.36 -23.62
C GLU A 629 8.56 18.94 -22.76
N VAL A 630 7.67 19.73 -23.36
CA VAL A 630 6.43 20.20 -22.75
C VAL A 630 5.33 19.26 -23.23
N SER A 631 4.83 18.43 -22.32
CA SER A 631 3.78 17.45 -22.60
C SER A 631 2.45 17.97 -22.09
N VAL A 632 1.53 18.26 -23.00
CA VAL A 632 0.19 18.76 -22.70
C VAL A 632 -0.78 17.59 -22.65
N THR A 633 -1.58 17.51 -21.60
CA THR A 633 -2.61 16.48 -21.39
C THR A 633 -4.03 17.03 -21.51
N ASN A 634 -4.18 18.35 -21.47
CA ASN A 634 -5.44 19.06 -21.68
C ASN A 634 -5.13 20.44 -22.31
N PRO A 635 -5.85 20.88 -23.35
CA PRO A 635 -7.06 20.29 -23.95
C PRO A 635 -6.81 19.17 -24.98
N ALA A 636 -5.55 18.92 -25.37
CA ALA A 636 -5.17 17.87 -26.32
C ALA A 636 -3.93 17.12 -25.82
N SER A 637 -3.80 15.83 -26.20
CA SER A 637 -2.57 15.07 -25.96
C SER A 637 -1.55 15.39 -27.04
N LEU A 638 -0.59 16.26 -26.72
CA LEU A 638 0.48 16.66 -27.62
C LEU A 638 1.77 16.89 -26.85
N ARG A 639 2.89 16.83 -27.57
CA ARG A 639 4.21 17.07 -27.00
C ARG A 639 5.02 18.03 -27.86
N LEU A 640 5.64 19.00 -27.21
CA LEU A 640 6.56 19.97 -27.81
C LEU A 640 7.96 19.72 -27.28
N ARG A 641 8.87 19.31 -28.16
CA ARG A 641 10.27 19.05 -27.83
C ARG A 641 11.15 20.19 -28.26
N PHE A 642 11.99 20.66 -27.35
CA PHE A 642 13.02 21.67 -27.56
C PHE A 642 14.39 21.00 -27.50
N SER A 643 15.07 20.93 -28.65
CA SER A 643 16.41 20.36 -28.79
C SER A 643 17.46 21.46 -28.96
N PRO A 644 18.62 21.38 -28.30
CA PRO A 644 19.61 22.45 -28.33
C PRO A 644 20.21 22.65 -29.74
N GLU A 645 20.31 23.90 -30.19
CA GLU A 645 20.87 24.32 -31.49
C GLU A 645 21.94 25.41 -31.34
N LYS A 646 22.60 25.83 -32.45
CA LYS A 646 23.72 26.80 -32.49
C LYS A 646 23.37 28.22 -32.04
N ASP A 647 22.12 28.63 -31.90
CA ASP A 647 21.75 29.90 -31.22
C ASP A 647 20.38 29.82 -30.53
N GLY A 648 20.13 28.76 -29.74
CA GLY A 648 18.89 28.58 -28.97
C GLY A 648 18.47 27.11 -28.91
N TYR A 649 17.17 26.88 -28.98
CA TYR A 649 16.58 25.54 -29.13
C TYR A 649 15.70 25.47 -30.38
N GLN A 650 15.76 24.36 -31.10
CA GLN A 650 14.82 24.00 -32.16
C GLN A 650 13.63 23.25 -31.57
N ALA A 651 12.43 23.65 -31.97
CA ALA A 651 11.21 23.01 -31.52
C ALA A 651 10.65 22.04 -32.55
N ALA A 652 10.13 20.91 -32.08
CA ALA A 652 9.33 19.98 -32.86
C ALA A 652 8.07 19.59 -32.09
N LYS A 653 6.97 19.37 -32.80
CA LYS A 653 5.69 18.91 -32.26
C LYS A 653 5.40 17.49 -32.68
N THR A 654 4.72 16.76 -31.82
CA THR A 654 4.02 15.53 -32.19
C THR A 654 2.66 15.51 -31.51
N GLU A 655 1.65 15.02 -32.22
CA GLU A 655 0.30 14.80 -31.70
C GLU A 655 0.14 13.28 -31.59
N GLU A 656 -0.26 12.79 -30.41
CA GLU A 656 -0.35 11.34 -30.21
C GLU A 656 -1.50 10.77 -31.05
N SER A 657 -1.17 9.88 -32.00
CA SER A 657 -2.15 8.95 -32.53
C SER A 657 -2.39 7.84 -31.49
N LYS A 658 -3.59 7.27 -31.48
CA LYS A 658 -4.04 6.19 -30.57
C LYS A 658 -3.22 4.89 -30.62
N ASP A 659 -2.08 4.86 -31.31
CA ASP A 659 -1.20 3.71 -31.45
C ASP A 659 0.10 4.00 -30.68
N ALA A 660 0.04 3.86 -29.36
CA ALA A 660 1.12 4.14 -28.42
C ALA A 660 2.18 3.01 -28.38
N ASN A 661 2.78 2.70 -29.54
CA ASN A 661 3.88 1.74 -29.58
C ASN A 661 4.82 2.01 -30.77
N SER A 662 5.73 2.96 -30.63
CA SER A 662 7.03 2.89 -31.31
C SER A 662 8.00 3.96 -30.82
N SER A 663 9.27 3.61 -30.85
CA SER A 663 10.43 4.50 -30.92
C SER A 663 10.45 5.41 -32.17
N GLN A 664 9.32 5.59 -32.85
CA GLN A 664 9.14 6.34 -34.11
C GLN A 664 7.98 7.35 -34.03
N ALA A 665 7.78 8.03 -32.89
CA ALA A 665 6.92 9.21 -32.87
C ALA A 665 7.34 10.16 -34.01
N LYS A 666 6.42 10.49 -34.92
CA LYS A 666 6.71 11.41 -36.03
C LYS A 666 6.73 12.82 -35.47
N TRP A 667 7.92 13.37 -35.37
CA TRP A 667 8.15 14.76 -34.99
C TRP A 667 8.11 15.64 -36.25
N SER A 668 7.29 16.69 -36.20
CA SER A 668 7.29 17.76 -37.20
C SER A 668 7.98 18.98 -36.61
N ASN A 669 9.07 19.42 -37.25
CA ASN A 669 9.74 20.67 -36.87
C ASN A 669 8.77 21.85 -37.00
N ILE A 670 8.81 22.76 -36.03
CA ILE A 670 7.99 23.97 -36.03
C ILE A 670 8.89 25.16 -36.28
N GLU A 671 8.71 25.81 -37.43
CA GLU A 671 9.27 27.13 -37.72
C GLU A 671 8.11 28.12 -37.79
N ARG A 672 7.74 28.67 -36.63
CA ARG A 672 6.62 29.62 -36.52
C ARG A 672 7.05 30.91 -35.85
N GLU A 673 6.62 32.02 -36.43
CA GLU A 673 6.79 33.34 -35.85
C GLU A 673 6.09 33.40 -34.48
N GLY A 674 6.86 33.61 -33.41
CA GLY A 674 6.38 33.66 -32.02
C GLY A 674 6.79 32.47 -31.14
N LEU A 675 7.12 31.31 -31.71
CA LEU A 675 7.68 30.20 -30.94
C LEU A 675 9.19 30.37 -30.79
N ARG A 676 9.68 30.51 -29.56
CA ARG A 676 11.11 30.78 -29.27
C ARG A 676 11.52 30.08 -27.99
N ALA A 677 12.72 29.52 -27.96
CA ALA A 677 13.30 28.97 -26.73
C ALA A 677 14.79 29.24 -26.64
N MET A 678 15.26 29.61 -25.45
CA MET A 678 16.64 29.98 -25.15
C MET A 678 17.13 29.32 -23.88
N GLY A 679 18.42 29.02 -23.83
CA GLY A 679 19.09 28.56 -22.61
C GLY A 679 20.49 29.12 -22.49
N LYS A 680 20.80 29.74 -21.34
CA LYS A 680 22.17 30.21 -21.00
C LYS A 680 22.52 29.95 -19.54
N ASN A 681 21.72 30.46 -18.61
CA ASN A 681 21.83 30.17 -17.18
C ASN A 681 20.60 29.42 -16.67
N LEU A 682 19.47 29.63 -17.35
CA LEU A 682 18.16 29.02 -17.15
C LEU A 682 17.57 28.71 -18.53
N PHE A 683 16.50 27.93 -18.60
CA PHE A 683 15.77 27.62 -19.85
C PHE A 683 14.49 28.45 -19.92
N GLU A 684 14.22 29.08 -21.06
CA GLU A 684 13.01 29.86 -21.30
C GLU A 684 12.37 29.45 -22.63
N ALA A 685 11.04 29.42 -22.67
CA ALA A 685 10.26 29.21 -23.88
C ALA A 685 9.05 30.15 -23.95
N CYS A 686 8.81 30.69 -25.13
CA CYS A 686 7.58 31.34 -25.56
C CYS A 686 6.90 30.42 -26.57
N ILE A 687 5.67 30.02 -26.28
CA ILE A 687 4.91 29.05 -27.05
C ILE A 687 3.55 29.69 -27.40
N PRO A 688 3.24 29.95 -28.69
CA PRO A 688 1.93 30.44 -29.07
C PRO A 688 0.83 29.47 -28.63
N TRP A 689 -0.27 29.97 -28.07
CA TRP A 689 -1.36 29.12 -27.54
C TRP A 689 -1.91 28.12 -28.56
N SER A 690 -1.89 28.48 -29.85
CA SER A 690 -2.31 27.61 -30.94
C SER A 690 -1.41 26.38 -31.14
N GLU A 691 -0.15 26.40 -30.69
CA GLU A 691 0.72 25.21 -30.72
C GLU A 691 0.37 24.23 -29.61
N LEU A 692 -0.23 24.71 -28.52
CA LEU A 692 -0.76 23.90 -27.42
C LEU A 692 -2.21 23.45 -27.65
N ASN A 693 -2.78 23.75 -28.82
CA ASN A 693 -4.18 23.52 -29.17
C ASN A 693 -5.17 24.10 -28.13
N ALA A 694 -4.81 25.21 -27.47
CA ALA A 694 -5.62 25.84 -26.42
C ALA A 694 -6.41 27.05 -26.93
N GLU A 695 -7.74 27.00 -26.83
CA GLU A 695 -8.66 28.08 -27.16
C GLU A 695 -8.83 29.09 -26.01
N GLU A 696 -9.50 30.22 -26.28
CA GLU A 696 -9.72 31.25 -25.26
C GLU A 696 -10.55 30.70 -24.09
N ALA A 697 -10.10 30.97 -22.86
CA ALA A 697 -10.64 30.42 -21.61
C ALA A 697 -10.41 28.92 -21.36
N ASP A 698 -9.68 28.21 -22.23
CA ASP A 698 -9.21 26.86 -21.94
C ASP A 698 -8.25 26.84 -20.75
N SER A 699 -8.24 25.73 -20.03
CA SER A 699 -7.20 25.42 -19.05
C SER A 699 -6.23 24.43 -19.68
N ILE A 700 -4.94 24.73 -19.64
CA ILE A 700 -3.90 23.78 -20.01
C ILE A 700 -3.47 22.97 -18.79
N SER A 701 -3.22 21.68 -19.00
CA SER A 701 -2.55 20.81 -18.02
C SER A 701 -1.32 20.22 -18.70
N PHE A 702 -0.15 20.37 -18.08
CA PHE A 702 1.11 19.98 -18.69
C PHE A 702 2.15 19.52 -17.66
N TYR A 703 3.15 18.79 -18.13
CA TYR A 703 4.37 18.49 -17.38
C TYR A 703 5.59 18.66 -18.28
N LEU A 704 6.76 18.78 -17.66
CA LEU A 704 8.03 18.85 -18.37
C LEU A 704 8.72 17.49 -18.35
N THR A 705 9.41 17.13 -19.42
CA THR A 705 10.39 16.03 -19.40
C THR A 705 11.76 16.56 -19.78
N ARG A 706 12.76 16.34 -18.92
CA ARG A 706 14.17 16.59 -19.23
C ARG A 706 14.80 15.28 -19.67
N SER A 707 15.45 15.23 -20.84
CA SER A 707 16.26 14.06 -21.22
C SER A 707 17.72 14.44 -21.45
N ASN A 708 18.66 13.64 -20.97
CA ASN A 708 20.10 13.88 -21.15
C ASN A 708 20.69 13.12 -22.35
N LYS A 709 21.98 13.35 -22.66
CA LYS A 709 22.72 12.68 -23.75
C LYS A 709 22.66 11.15 -23.70
N LYS A 710 22.55 10.57 -22.50
CA LYS A 710 22.55 9.12 -22.27
C LYS A 710 21.17 8.50 -22.48
N GLY A 711 20.15 9.32 -22.76
CA GLY A 711 18.77 8.87 -22.97
C GLY A 711 17.98 8.68 -21.67
N GLU A 712 18.53 9.08 -20.52
CA GLU A 712 17.79 9.13 -19.25
C GLU A 712 16.81 10.30 -19.31
N SER A 713 15.54 10.03 -19.03
CA SER A 713 14.45 11.02 -19.05
C SER A 713 13.82 11.14 -17.67
N GLU A 714 13.48 12.35 -17.26
CA GLU A 714 12.82 12.65 -16.00
C GLU A 714 11.64 13.58 -16.19
N MET A 715 10.53 13.30 -15.51
CA MET A 715 9.29 14.10 -15.54
C MET A 715 9.21 15.07 -14.35
N ILE A 716 8.75 16.30 -14.61
CA ILE A 716 8.63 17.37 -13.62
C ILE A 716 7.27 18.08 -13.80
N PRO A 717 6.37 18.08 -12.79
CA PRO A 717 6.45 17.37 -11.51
C PRO A 717 6.42 15.84 -11.68
N SER A 718 7.08 15.09 -10.79
CA SER A 718 7.17 13.62 -10.88
C SER A 718 5.85 12.87 -10.63
N LEU A 719 4.87 13.54 -10.00
CA LEU A 719 3.61 12.91 -9.56
C LEU A 719 2.35 13.67 -10.02
N SER A 720 2.48 14.77 -10.77
CA SER A 720 1.34 15.62 -11.12
C SER A 720 1.58 16.45 -12.39
N THR A 721 0.54 17.14 -12.85
CA THR A 721 0.64 18.13 -13.94
C THR A 721 0.48 19.53 -13.39
N LEU A 722 1.21 20.48 -13.96
CA LEU A 722 1.01 21.91 -13.77
C LEU A 722 -0.22 22.37 -14.55
N THR A 723 -0.94 23.37 -14.01
CA THR A 723 -2.17 23.89 -14.63
C THR A 723 -2.15 25.40 -14.77
N LEU A 724 -2.63 25.91 -15.91
CA LEU A 724 -2.81 27.34 -16.17
C LEU A 724 -4.07 27.58 -16.99
N LYS A 725 -4.85 28.60 -16.65
CA LYS A 725 -5.97 29.07 -17.48
C LYS A 725 -5.46 30.12 -18.47
N ARG A 726 -5.78 29.96 -19.76
CA ARG A 726 -5.43 30.95 -20.79
C ARG A 726 -6.12 32.29 -20.47
N PRO A 727 -5.38 33.41 -20.42
CA PRO A 727 -5.97 34.74 -20.23
C PRO A 727 -6.97 35.08 -21.34
N GLY A 728 -8.13 35.64 -20.97
CA GLY A 728 -9.14 36.12 -21.92
C GLY A 728 -8.86 37.53 -22.44
N ARG A 729 -9.50 37.95 -23.53
CA ARG A 729 -9.45 39.34 -24.00
C ARG A 729 -10.20 40.25 -23.02
N ALA A 730 -9.45 40.99 -22.20
CA ALA A 730 -10.05 42.02 -21.35
C ALA A 730 -10.78 43.08 -22.19
N SER A 731 -12.07 43.31 -21.90
CA SER A 731 -12.82 44.44 -22.46
C SER A 731 -12.24 45.77 -21.97
N VAL A 732 -11.92 46.63 -22.92
CA VAL A 732 -11.37 47.99 -22.80
C VAL A 732 -11.95 48.82 -21.63
N THR A 733 -11.05 49.16 -20.68
CA THR A 733 -10.99 50.33 -19.78
C THR A 733 -12.23 50.81 -19.00
N ARG A 734 -12.07 50.97 -17.68
CA ARG A 734 -12.40 52.24 -17.00
C ARG A 734 -11.21 52.72 -16.17
N PRO A 735 -10.83 54.01 -16.25
CA PRO A 735 -9.73 54.55 -15.48
C PRO A 735 -10.13 54.73 -14.02
N TRP A 736 -9.20 54.37 -13.13
CA TRP A 736 -9.17 54.81 -11.75
C TRP A 736 -9.02 56.33 -11.66
N PHE A 737 -9.74 56.97 -10.74
CA PHE A 737 -9.31 58.08 -9.85
C PHE A 737 -10.53 58.76 -9.20
N PRO A 738 -10.40 59.33 -7.99
CA PRO A 738 -9.78 58.81 -6.77
C PRO A 738 -10.80 58.18 -5.80
#